data_AF-A0A968E221-F1
#
_entry.id   AF-A0A968E221-F1
#
_cell.length_a   1.000
_cell.length_b   1.000
_cell.length_c   1.000
_cell.angle_alpha   90.00
_cell.angle_beta   90.00
_cell.angle_gamma   90.00
#
_symmetry.space_group_name_H-M   'P 1'
#
loop_
_entity.id
_entity.type
_entity.pdbx_description
1 polymer ?
#
loop_
_entity_poly.entity_id
_entity_poly.type
_entity_poly.pdbx_seq_one_letter_code
_entity_poly.pdbx_strand_id
1 'polypeptide(L)'
;MEIILTKRRNRIVEVCLLSVLTVSMMDTLSARPTNPASNVILANDIVRFEFEAEHMGLAAMVDMVSEVNHIKTIDGKHTLWDLTFYKGNQRLNLSSTQAPCSSYNIKELPDGLRRAVFEWPDLDLDKEKRVVSVRVTIDLPRSSGIAEWRVWVNNNSNIWGLYEVDFPKCNGYLKSGEYDIAVPRRNWGKLFKKCTNRMSYKYPHGWSMPMQFMCAMKGTNAVYMAAHDPRAWDKSFTIDPGKELYIRTNVENMAVPGSDHKVPFPIMMGVYRGSWMEGAKTYRKFALTAPWTSEGKVSQRKSMPQALKDIGLWMLVSNYIGPAKGILEEKNKPLIDAQKYFEVPTAAHWYNWHKIPFDTHYPNYFPTKPGIPEQVSDLVSKGLLIMPYINGRIVDISNKDFDEYLPYCAKDRVGKHYIETYGNKVKQAPMCCYTEFWQDKVTHIVERLAKEVGVNAVYIDQIAAASPVLCFDKSHGHPLGGGGWWVDGYRKMLRKVQKVAHSNGRNMVITTECAAEPFMDGVDAFLIWIKPDERSIPMITAVYSGYSIYFGSPAWFQHGDRAWIMAQGRAFLWGSQNGWMDLQLFRPEHVKKAAYLKKVGKCRVAAKKFFTFGELVDLIEPINDVKTITETWPDHGNHPRTATLPTIQGSVWKAEDGTLGIFLANYLEKSNTIEFRIDPTEYGIGSVSTWYIITQIQPEKNHIEERAKQGILKRTEKLVPWEIRILEIQAASPKYTPTSDYSSRKIEDWKILVNNELLFEHAQLADDVLKLLKQQLYQITRVVPAEPLKELRRIPIWVEYKAPRHPCMCYHPNRQWLIENDFNPEKERSVEVANAQNFLKWTISQPWMVLHELAHSYHQCVLGYDNTELNLAYKDALKNKKYESVLHINGRPRRAYALNNDQEYFAEATEAFFGTNDFYPFVRSELQQHDPNMYQLLQKLWKVK
;
A
#
# COMPACT_ATOMS: atom_id res chain seq x y z
N MET A 1 39.58 -14.61 -13.44
CA MET A 1 38.63 -15.37 -12.60
C MET A 1 37.24 -14.76 -12.78
N GLU A 2 36.78 -14.72 -14.03
CA GLU A 2 35.67 -13.88 -14.49
C GLU A 2 34.89 -14.58 -15.63
N ILE A 3 35.01 -15.91 -15.75
CA ILE A 3 34.45 -16.71 -16.86
C ILE A 3 33.58 -17.90 -16.36
N ILE A 4 33.37 -18.04 -15.04
CA ILE A 4 32.66 -19.21 -14.47
C ILE A 4 31.32 -18.86 -13.79
N LEU A 5 30.93 -17.57 -13.72
CA LEU A 5 29.65 -17.14 -13.12
C LEU A 5 28.52 -16.83 -14.12
N THR A 6 28.80 -16.86 -15.43
CA THR A 6 27.83 -16.57 -16.49
C THR A 6 27.06 -17.79 -17.00
N LYS A 7 27.37 -19.01 -16.51
CA LYS A 7 26.73 -20.27 -16.96
C LYS A 7 25.66 -20.85 -16.01
N ARG A 8 25.39 -20.23 -14.85
CA ARG A 8 24.36 -20.69 -13.89
C ARG A 8 23.08 -19.85 -13.81
N ARG A 9 23.00 -18.71 -14.52
CA ARG A 9 21.77 -17.88 -14.59
C ARG A 9 20.88 -18.18 -15.80
N ASN A 10 21.38 -18.87 -16.82
CA ASN A 10 20.60 -19.20 -18.03
C ASN A 10 19.85 -20.53 -17.98
N ARG A 11 20.01 -21.36 -16.93
CA ARG A 11 19.29 -22.64 -16.79
C ARG A 11 18.02 -22.60 -15.95
N ILE A 12 17.70 -21.48 -15.30
CA ILE A 12 16.47 -21.31 -14.51
C ILE A 12 15.40 -20.52 -15.30
N VAL A 13 15.80 -19.79 -16.35
CA VAL A 13 14.87 -19.07 -17.23
C VAL A 13 14.39 -19.94 -18.41
N GLU A 14 15.18 -20.92 -18.87
CA GLU A 14 14.72 -21.89 -19.88
C GLU A 14 13.76 -22.96 -19.32
N VAL A 15 13.84 -23.30 -18.03
CA VAL A 15 12.95 -24.31 -17.41
C VAL A 15 11.56 -23.76 -17.03
N CYS A 16 11.41 -22.43 -16.92
CA CYS A 16 10.11 -21.78 -16.74
C CYS A 16 9.46 -21.31 -18.07
N LEU A 17 10.20 -21.24 -19.18
CA LEU A 17 9.62 -20.99 -20.51
C LEU A 17 9.21 -22.28 -21.26
N LEU A 18 9.82 -23.43 -20.94
CA LEU A 18 9.46 -24.73 -21.54
C LEU A 18 8.26 -25.44 -20.88
N SER A 19 7.87 -25.02 -19.67
CA SER A 19 6.66 -25.50 -18.98
C SER A 19 5.38 -24.75 -19.38
N VAL A 20 5.49 -23.70 -20.20
CA VAL A 20 4.36 -22.95 -20.79
C VAL A 20 4.07 -23.38 -22.25
N LEU A 21 4.92 -24.25 -22.83
CA LEU A 21 4.84 -24.64 -24.25
C LEU A 21 4.66 -26.15 -24.52
N THR A 22 4.41 -26.97 -23.49
CA THR A 22 4.19 -28.44 -23.64
C THR A 22 2.93 -28.98 -22.94
N VAL A 23 1.90 -28.14 -22.77
CA VAL A 23 0.50 -28.57 -22.50
C VAL A 23 -0.45 -28.02 -23.57
N SER A 24 0.04 -27.93 -24.80
CA SER A 24 -0.74 -27.58 -25.99
C SER A 24 -0.52 -28.69 -26.99
N MET A 25 -1.60 -29.37 -27.39
CA MET A 25 -1.68 -30.60 -28.20
C MET A 25 -1.69 -31.92 -27.41
N MET A 26 -2.73 -32.12 -26.59
CA MET A 26 -3.43 -33.41 -26.47
C MET A 26 -4.66 -33.18 -25.58
N ASP A 27 -5.74 -32.72 -26.22
CA ASP A 27 -7.13 -32.89 -25.79
C ASP A 27 -8.02 -32.36 -26.91
N THR A 28 -7.89 -32.95 -28.10
CA THR A 28 -8.95 -32.88 -29.12
C THR A 28 -9.94 -34.01 -28.83
N LEU A 29 -10.76 -33.81 -27.81
CA LEU A 29 -12.01 -34.56 -27.68
C LEU A 29 -13.04 -33.90 -28.58
N SER A 30 -13.49 -34.62 -29.61
CA SER A 30 -14.60 -34.19 -30.45
C SER A 30 -15.88 -34.12 -29.61
N ALA A 31 -16.19 -32.96 -29.04
CA ALA A 31 -17.51 -32.67 -28.50
C ALA A 31 -18.42 -32.25 -29.66
N ARG A 32 -19.49 -33.02 -29.89
CA ARG A 32 -20.58 -32.63 -30.79
C ARG A 32 -21.23 -31.33 -30.30
N PRO A 33 -21.81 -30.50 -31.19
CA PRO A 33 -22.51 -29.29 -30.79
C PRO A 33 -23.69 -29.65 -29.87
N THR A 34 -23.56 -29.36 -28.59
CA THR A 34 -24.68 -29.38 -27.65
C THR A 34 -25.09 -27.94 -27.43
N ASN A 35 -26.08 -27.45 -28.19
CA ASN A 35 -26.80 -26.25 -27.76
C ASN A 35 -27.36 -26.55 -26.37
N PRO A 36 -26.94 -25.84 -25.31
CA PRO A 36 -27.50 -26.04 -23.98
C PRO A 36 -29.00 -25.73 -24.01
N ALA A 37 -29.81 -26.52 -23.31
CA ALA A 37 -31.22 -26.20 -23.09
C ALA A 37 -31.42 -25.00 -22.12
N SER A 38 -30.34 -24.58 -21.43
CA SER A 38 -30.34 -23.56 -20.37
C SER A 38 -29.03 -22.76 -20.34
N ASN A 39 -29.03 -21.57 -19.73
CA ASN A 39 -27.82 -20.75 -19.58
C ASN A 39 -26.65 -21.50 -18.91
N VAL A 40 -25.43 -21.13 -19.30
CA VAL A 40 -24.18 -21.68 -18.77
C VAL A 40 -23.77 -20.87 -17.53
N ILE A 41 -23.48 -21.54 -16.42
CA ILE A 41 -23.27 -20.90 -15.11
C ILE A 41 -21.84 -21.15 -14.60
N LEU A 42 -21.12 -20.06 -14.30
CA LEU A 42 -19.85 -20.09 -13.57
C LEU A 42 -20.03 -19.36 -12.24
N ALA A 43 -19.90 -20.08 -11.11
CA ALA A 43 -20.20 -19.51 -9.79
C ALA A 43 -19.33 -20.07 -8.67
N ASN A 44 -19.19 -19.27 -7.61
CA ASN A 44 -18.73 -19.64 -6.27
C ASN A 44 -19.66 -19.01 -5.21
N ASP A 45 -19.26 -19.03 -3.94
CA ASP A 45 -20.08 -18.50 -2.83
C ASP A 45 -20.23 -16.96 -2.83
N ILE A 46 -19.51 -16.25 -3.70
CA ILE A 46 -19.44 -14.78 -3.73
C ILE A 46 -20.12 -14.22 -5.00
N VAL A 47 -19.94 -14.87 -6.14
CA VAL A 47 -20.43 -14.39 -7.44
C VAL A 47 -20.99 -15.53 -8.30
N ARG A 48 -22.01 -15.20 -9.09
CA ARG A 48 -22.53 -16.04 -10.17
C ARG A 48 -22.51 -15.27 -11.49
N PHE A 49 -21.79 -15.79 -12.47
CA PHE A 49 -21.86 -15.37 -13.86
C PHE A 49 -22.78 -16.32 -14.63
N GLU A 50 -23.72 -15.77 -15.40
CA GLU A 50 -24.58 -16.54 -16.30
C GLU A 50 -24.38 -16.09 -17.73
N PHE A 51 -24.15 -17.06 -18.61
CA PHE A 51 -23.92 -16.86 -20.04
C PHE A 51 -25.05 -17.48 -20.85
N GLU A 52 -25.48 -16.80 -21.91
CA GLU A 52 -26.50 -17.32 -22.83
C GLU A 52 -26.00 -18.60 -23.51
N ALA A 53 -26.90 -19.59 -23.61
CA ALA A 53 -26.59 -20.92 -24.10
C ALA A 53 -25.98 -20.97 -25.52
N GLU A 54 -26.45 -20.13 -26.45
CA GLU A 54 -26.04 -20.20 -27.85
C GLU A 54 -24.78 -19.36 -28.14
N HIS A 55 -24.68 -18.14 -27.61
CA HIS A 55 -23.64 -17.17 -27.98
C HIS A 55 -22.69 -16.80 -26.85
N MET A 56 -22.91 -17.34 -25.64
CA MET A 56 -22.11 -17.07 -24.44
C MET A 56 -22.03 -15.59 -24.04
N GLY A 57 -23.01 -14.78 -24.43
CA GLY A 57 -23.15 -13.41 -23.94
C GLY A 57 -23.42 -13.39 -22.44
N LEU A 58 -22.80 -12.46 -21.70
CA LEU A 58 -22.99 -12.35 -20.26
C LEU A 58 -24.38 -11.76 -19.94
N ALA A 59 -25.30 -12.60 -19.45
CA ALA A 59 -26.68 -12.25 -19.14
C ALA A 59 -26.92 -11.87 -17.67
N ALA A 60 -26.11 -12.41 -16.75
CA ALA A 60 -26.17 -12.04 -15.34
C ALA A 60 -24.79 -12.05 -14.69
N MET A 61 -24.60 -11.12 -13.76
CA MET A 61 -23.48 -11.10 -12.83
C MET A 61 -24.05 -10.74 -11.46
N VAL A 62 -24.27 -11.78 -10.65
CA VAL A 62 -24.99 -11.69 -9.38
C VAL A 62 -24.01 -11.76 -8.22
N ASP A 63 -24.03 -10.76 -7.35
CA ASP A 63 -23.42 -10.85 -6.01
C ASP A 63 -24.26 -11.81 -5.17
N MET A 64 -23.70 -12.95 -4.80
CA MET A 64 -24.42 -14.03 -4.11
C MET A 64 -24.78 -13.67 -2.66
N VAL A 65 -24.15 -12.65 -2.09
CA VAL A 65 -24.38 -12.25 -0.71
C VAL A 65 -25.42 -11.13 -0.62
N SER A 66 -25.52 -10.26 -1.63
CA SER A 66 -26.54 -9.19 -1.69
C SER A 66 -27.70 -9.48 -2.65
N GLU A 67 -27.58 -10.54 -3.45
CA GLU A 67 -28.50 -10.94 -4.53
C GLU A 67 -28.67 -9.86 -5.63
N VAL A 68 -27.79 -8.86 -5.67
CA VAL A 68 -27.82 -7.82 -6.69
C VAL A 68 -27.27 -8.35 -8.00
N ASN A 69 -28.10 -8.33 -9.05
CA ASN A 69 -27.63 -8.54 -10.43
C ASN A 69 -27.14 -7.21 -11.04
N HIS A 70 -25.91 -7.20 -11.53
CA HIS A 70 -25.25 -6.05 -12.12
C HIS A 70 -25.43 -5.95 -13.65
N ILE A 71 -26.05 -6.94 -14.28
CA ILE A 71 -26.41 -6.94 -15.70
C ILE A 71 -27.93 -6.83 -15.84
N LYS A 72 -28.38 -5.85 -16.63
CA LYS A 72 -29.80 -5.68 -16.95
C LYS A 72 -30.18 -6.62 -18.10
N THR A 73 -31.38 -7.18 -18.04
CA THR A 73 -32.04 -7.78 -19.20
C THR A 73 -32.18 -6.75 -20.33
N ILE A 74 -31.93 -7.19 -21.55
CA ILE A 74 -32.01 -6.39 -22.78
C ILE A 74 -32.95 -7.03 -23.79
N ASP A 75 -33.38 -6.24 -24.77
CA ASP A 75 -34.01 -6.75 -25.97
C ASP A 75 -32.91 -7.23 -26.94
N GLY A 76 -32.84 -8.54 -27.19
CA GLY A 76 -31.84 -9.14 -28.08
C GLY A 76 -30.83 -10.02 -27.35
N LYS A 77 -29.66 -10.23 -27.98
CA LYS A 77 -28.62 -11.15 -27.51
C LYS A 77 -27.57 -10.43 -26.68
N HIS A 78 -27.15 -11.03 -25.56
CA HIS A 78 -26.00 -10.53 -24.83
C HIS A 78 -24.71 -10.73 -25.63
N THR A 79 -23.76 -9.80 -25.47
CA THR A 79 -22.45 -9.85 -26.17
C THR A 79 -21.37 -10.37 -25.21
N LEU A 80 -20.26 -10.87 -25.77
CA LEU A 80 -19.05 -11.23 -25.02
C LEU A 80 -17.77 -10.60 -25.61
N TRP A 81 -17.66 -10.58 -26.93
CA TRP A 81 -16.55 -9.97 -27.66
C TRP A 81 -17.01 -9.40 -28.99
N ASP A 82 -16.32 -8.35 -29.45
CA ASP A 82 -16.36 -7.83 -30.81
C ASP A 82 -14.94 -7.65 -31.36
N LEU A 83 -14.76 -8.01 -32.62
CA LEU A 83 -13.49 -7.93 -33.35
C LEU A 83 -13.64 -7.00 -34.55
N THR A 84 -12.68 -6.10 -34.75
CA THR A 84 -12.63 -5.26 -35.95
C THR A 84 -11.45 -5.68 -36.83
N PHE A 85 -11.72 -5.84 -38.13
CA PHE A 85 -10.75 -6.19 -39.16
C PHE A 85 -10.69 -5.12 -40.24
N TYR A 86 -9.52 -4.99 -40.88
CA TYR A 86 -9.31 -4.09 -42.01
C TYR A 86 -8.63 -4.77 -43.20
N LYS A 87 -9.04 -4.34 -44.40
CA LYS A 87 -8.40 -4.61 -45.69
C LYS A 87 -8.32 -3.29 -46.46
N GLY A 88 -7.13 -2.70 -46.55
CA GLY A 88 -7.02 -1.32 -47.03
C GLY A 88 -7.94 -0.40 -46.22
N ASN A 89 -8.85 0.32 -46.87
CA ASN A 89 -9.82 1.19 -46.20
C ASN A 89 -11.14 0.51 -45.84
N GLN A 90 -11.34 -0.76 -46.22
CA GLN A 90 -12.53 -1.51 -45.88
C GLN A 90 -12.45 -1.99 -44.42
N ARG A 91 -13.55 -1.84 -43.70
CA ARG A 91 -13.71 -2.27 -42.31
C ARG A 91 -14.77 -3.37 -42.25
N LEU A 92 -14.48 -4.42 -41.51
CA LEU A 92 -15.41 -5.50 -41.18
C LEU A 92 -15.43 -5.72 -39.67
N ASN A 93 -16.60 -5.99 -39.10
CA ASN A 93 -16.74 -6.32 -37.68
C ASN A 93 -17.31 -7.73 -37.55
N LEU A 94 -16.78 -8.50 -36.60
CA LEU A 94 -17.27 -9.82 -36.24
C LEU A 94 -17.62 -9.81 -34.74
N SER A 95 -18.82 -10.28 -34.40
CA SER A 95 -19.33 -10.29 -33.02
C SER A 95 -19.65 -11.71 -32.55
N SER A 96 -19.47 -11.94 -31.25
CA SER A 96 -19.95 -13.16 -30.56
C SER A 96 -21.43 -13.48 -30.84
N THR A 97 -22.25 -12.49 -31.15
CA THR A 97 -23.71 -12.67 -31.42
C THR A 97 -24.03 -13.18 -32.83
N GLN A 98 -23.05 -13.21 -33.74
CA GLN A 98 -23.24 -13.58 -35.15
C GLN A 98 -23.03 -15.07 -35.43
N ALA A 99 -22.41 -15.81 -34.51
CA ALA A 99 -22.18 -17.24 -34.63
C ALA A 99 -22.39 -17.95 -33.28
N PRO A 100 -22.98 -19.15 -33.26
CA PRO A 100 -23.08 -19.94 -32.04
C PRO A 100 -21.70 -20.35 -31.55
N CYS A 101 -21.54 -20.40 -30.23
CA CYS A 101 -20.38 -21.00 -29.58
C CYS A 101 -20.32 -22.49 -29.94
N SER A 102 -19.19 -22.95 -30.48
CA SER A 102 -19.06 -24.32 -30.98
C SER A 102 -18.83 -25.32 -29.86
N SER A 103 -18.15 -24.92 -28.79
CA SER A 103 -17.93 -25.74 -27.60
C SER A 103 -17.78 -24.88 -26.35
N TYR A 104 -18.21 -25.41 -25.21
CA TYR A 104 -17.92 -24.84 -23.90
C TYR A 104 -17.57 -25.94 -22.90
N ASN A 105 -16.76 -25.60 -21.90
CA ASN A 105 -16.43 -26.48 -20.79
C ASN A 105 -16.28 -25.67 -19.50
N ILE A 106 -16.84 -26.18 -18.40
CA ILE A 106 -16.59 -25.65 -17.06
C ILE A 106 -15.99 -26.78 -16.22
N LYS A 107 -14.81 -26.52 -15.67
CA LYS A 107 -14.14 -27.47 -14.77
C LYS A 107 -13.68 -26.79 -13.49
N GLU A 108 -13.70 -27.57 -12.42
CA GLU A 108 -13.07 -27.22 -11.16
C GLU A 108 -11.65 -27.79 -11.16
N LEU A 109 -10.67 -26.96 -10.81
CA LEU A 109 -9.26 -27.34 -10.68
C LEU A 109 -8.96 -27.75 -9.23
N PRO A 110 -7.84 -28.45 -8.97
CA PRO A 110 -7.52 -28.97 -7.63
C PRO A 110 -7.43 -27.92 -6.51
N ASP A 111 -7.16 -26.66 -6.84
CA ASP A 111 -7.10 -25.53 -5.90
C ASP A 111 -8.49 -24.90 -5.63
N GLY A 112 -9.56 -25.47 -6.19
CA GLY A 112 -10.92 -24.93 -6.13
C GLY A 112 -11.18 -23.79 -7.12
N LEU A 113 -10.23 -23.44 -7.98
CA LEU A 113 -10.46 -22.51 -9.08
C LEU A 113 -11.43 -23.13 -10.09
N ARG A 114 -12.44 -22.36 -10.50
CA ARG A 114 -13.37 -22.78 -11.54
C ARG A 114 -13.04 -22.08 -12.85
N ARG A 115 -12.79 -22.86 -13.90
CA ARG A 115 -12.42 -22.38 -15.23
C ARG A 115 -13.54 -22.68 -16.21
N ALA A 116 -14.08 -21.62 -16.84
CA ALA A 116 -14.87 -21.73 -18.05
C ALA A 116 -13.99 -21.55 -19.30
N VAL A 117 -14.25 -22.32 -20.35
CA VAL A 117 -13.61 -22.22 -21.67
C VAL A 117 -14.70 -22.18 -22.74
N PHE A 118 -14.67 -21.19 -23.62
CA PHE A 118 -15.60 -21.03 -24.76
C PHE A 118 -14.83 -20.94 -26.08
N GLU A 119 -15.30 -21.61 -27.12
CA GLU A 119 -14.58 -21.69 -28.40
C GLU A 119 -15.47 -21.48 -29.64
N TRP A 120 -14.91 -20.71 -30.58
CA TRP A 120 -15.42 -20.49 -31.93
C TRP A 120 -14.26 -20.77 -32.92
N PRO A 121 -13.96 -22.03 -33.27
CA PRO A 121 -12.75 -22.38 -34.03
C PRO A 121 -12.80 -22.03 -35.52
N ASP A 122 -14.00 -21.90 -36.10
CA ASP A 122 -14.21 -21.95 -37.55
C ASP A 122 -15.10 -20.79 -38.04
N LEU A 123 -14.80 -19.55 -37.64
CA LEU A 123 -15.58 -18.39 -38.06
C LEU A 123 -15.21 -17.95 -39.48
N ASP A 124 -16.24 -17.64 -40.25
CA ASP A 124 -16.12 -17.03 -41.57
C ASP A 124 -15.79 -15.54 -41.43
N LEU A 125 -15.00 -15.03 -42.37
CA LEU A 125 -14.65 -13.61 -42.46
C LEU A 125 -14.84 -13.15 -43.92
N ASP A 126 -15.92 -12.40 -44.17
CA ASP A 126 -16.36 -12.04 -45.53
C ASP A 126 -16.52 -13.29 -46.43
N LYS A 127 -15.72 -13.42 -47.49
CA LYS A 127 -15.76 -14.55 -48.42
C LYS A 127 -14.83 -15.70 -48.01
N GLU A 128 -13.93 -15.47 -47.04
CA GLU A 128 -13.01 -16.49 -46.56
C GLU A 128 -13.68 -17.34 -45.47
N LYS A 129 -13.70 -18.66 -45.68
CA LYS A 129 -14.39 -19.61 -44.81
C LYS A 129 -13.45 -20.15 -43.73
N ARG A 130 -13.94 -20.22 -42.49
CA ARG A 130 -13.23 -20.86 -41.36
C ARG A 130 -11.81 -20.30 -41.14
N VAL A 131 -11.64 -18.99 -41.26
CA VAL A 131 -10.33 -18.34 -41.16
C VAL A 131 -10.08 -17.65 -39.84
N VAL A 132 -11.10 -17.45 -39.00
CA VAL A 132 -10.93 -16.85 -37.67
C VAL A 132 -11.31 -17.85 -36.59
N SER A 133 -10.48 -17.94 -35.55
CA SER A 133 -10.80 -18.68 -34.33
C SER A 133 -10.78 -17.76 -33.12
N VAL A 134 -11.78 -17.87 -32.24
CA VAL A 134 -11.82 -17.17 -30.95
C VAL A 134 -11.88 -18.17 -29.82
N ARG A 135 -11.04 -17.99 -28.79
CA ARG A 135 -11.13 -18.73 -27.53
C ARG A 135 -11.24 -17.73 -26.38
N VAL A 136 -12.14 -17.99 -25.44
CA VAL A 136 -12.26 -17.25 -24.19
C VAL A 136 -12.04 -18.19 -23.01
N THR A 137 -11.31 -17.74 -22.00
CA THR A 137 -11.25 -18.42 -20.70
C THR A 137 -11.62 -17.48 -19.58
N ILE A 138 -12.35 -17.98 -18.59
CA ILE A 138 -12.73 -17.24 -17.39
C ILE A 138 -12.35 -18.08 -16.17
N ASP A 139 -11.40 -17.58 -15.39
CA ASP A 139 -10.88 -18.21 -14.20
C ASP A 139 -11.45 -17.52 -12.97
N LEU A 140 -12.32 -18.21 -12.24
CA LEU A 140 -12.95 -17.74 -11.01
C LEU A 140 -12.30 -18.42 -9.80
N PRO A 141 -11.46 -17.70 -9.02
CA PRO A 141 -10.90 -18.24 -7.79
C PRO A 141 -11.99 -18.51 -6.76
N ARG A 142 -11.81 -19.54 -5.93
CA ARG A 142 -12.77 -19.87 -4.86
C ARG A 142 -13.01 -18.72 -3.87
N SER A 143 -11.98 -17.93 -3.59
CA SER A 143 -11.97 -16.90 -2.56
C SER A 143 -12.25 -15.47 -3.07
N SER A 144 -12.70 -15.31 -4.32
CA SER A 144 -12.85 -14.00 -4.96
C SER A 144 -14.14 -13.92 -5.77
N GLY A 145 -14.84 -12.79 -5.71
CA GLY A 145 -15.92 -12.46 -6.64
C GLY A 145 -15.42 -11.89 -7.98
N ILE A 146 -14.12 -11.64 -8.11
CA ILE A 146 -13.45 -11.12 -9.31
C ILE A 146 -12.74 -12.27 -10.03
N ALA A 147 -13.07 -12.48 -11.30
CA ALA A 147 -12.49 -13.50 -12.17
C ALA A 147 -11.44 -12.91 -13.13
N GLU A 148 -10.52 -13.74 -13.61
CA GLU A 148 -9.62 -13.41 -14.73
C GLU A 148 -10.27 -13.83 -16.05
N TRP A 149 -10.38 -12.89 -16.99
CA TRP A 149 -10.96 -13.09 -18.31
C TRP A 149 -9.86 -12.94 -19.35
N ARG A 150 -9.77 -13.89 -20.28
CA ARG A 150 -8.80 -13.86 -21.38
C ARG A 150 -9.47 -14.18 -22.69
N VAL A 151 -9.00 -13.54 -23.76
CA VAL A 151 -9.43 -13.80 -25.14
C VAL A 151 -8.21 -14.03 -26.03
N TRP A 152 -8.34 -15.00 -26.91
CA TRP A 152 -7.40 -15.30 -27.98
C TRP A 152 -8.12 -15.23 -29.32
N VAL A 153 -7.49 -14.57 -30.29
CA VAL A 153 -7.99 -14.52 -31.66
C VAL A 153 -6.89 -15.04 -32.57
N ASN A 154 -7.14 -16.14 -33.27
CA ASN A 154 -6.28 -16.59 -34.37
C ASN A 154 -6.93 -16.13 -35.68
N ASN A 155 -6.13 -15.52 -36.56
CA ASN A 155 -6.59 -15.03 -37.84
C ASN A 155 -5.71 -15.62 -38.95
N ASN A 156 -6.28 -16.52 -39.75
CA ASN A 156 -5.64 -17.16 -40.89
C ASN A 156 -6.08 -16.54 -42.23
N SER A 157 -6.77 -15.39 -42.20
CA SER A 157 -7.17 -14.69 -43.43
C SER A 157 -5.95 -14.20 -44.19
N ASN A 158 -5.94 -14.40 -45.51
CA ASN A 158 -4.90 -13.88 -46.38
C ASN A 158 -5.14 -12.42 -46.81
N ILE A 159 -6.29 -11.86 -46.41
CA ILE A 159 -6.82 -10.60 -46.94
C ILE A 159 -7.05 -9.57 -45.83
N TRP A 160 -7.51 -10.00 -44.66
CA TRP A 160 -7.96 -9.16 -43.57
C TRP A 160 -6.99 -9.24 -42.39
N GLY A 161 -6.59 -8.08 -41.88
CA GLY A 161 -5.83 -7.97 -40.65
C GLY A 161 -6.69 -7.57 -39.46
N LEU A 162 -6.46 -8.17 -38.31
CA LEU A 162 -7.08 -7.78 -37.05
C LEU A 162 -6.62 -6.36 -36.68
N TYR A 163 -7.53 -5.58 -36.08
CA TYR A 163 -7.31 -4.17 -35.78
C TYR A 163 -7.58 -3.86 -34.31
N GLU A 164 -8.77 -4.22 -33.81
CA GLU A 164 -9.20 -3.96 -32.43
C GLU A 164 -9.91 -5.20 -31.86
N VAL A 165 -9.74 -5.41 -30.56
CA VAL A 165 -10.49 -6.40 -29.78
C VAL A 165 -11.22 -5.69 -28.64
N ASP A 166 -12.55 -5.75 -28.66
CA ASP A 166 -13.42 -5.29 -27.56
C ASP A 166 -13.77 -6.50 -26.68
N PHE A 167 -13.16 -6.61 -25.51
CA PHE A 167 -13.37 -7.74 -24.60
C PHE A 167 -13.08 -7.33 -23.13
N PRO A 168 -13.81 -7.88 -22.14
CA PRO A 168 -15.16 -8.43 -22.30
C PRO A 168 -16.09 -7.30 -22.76
N LYS A 169 -16.96 -7.57 -23.73
CA LYS A 169 -17.98 -6.64 -24.19
C LYS A 169 -19.33 -7.05 -23.63
N CYS A 170 -19.83 -6.29 -22.65
CA CYS A 170 -21.06 -6.62 -21.93
C CYS A 170 -22.11 -5.55 -22.20
N ASN A 171 -23.22 -5.91 -22.83
CA ASN A 171 -24.40 -5.06 -22.96
C ASN A 171 -25.34 -5.21 -21.75
N GLY A 172 -26.12 -4.16 -21.45
CA GLY A 172 -26.95 -4.09 -20.24
C GLY A 172 -26.14 -3.84 -18.94
N TYR A 173 -24.86 -3.50 -19.05
CA TYR A 173 -23.96 -3.37 -17.89
C TYR A 173 -24.31 -2.18 -17.00
N LEU A 174 -24.59 -2.47 -15.72
CA LEU A 174 -25.06 -1.59 -14.65
C LEU A 174 -26.36 -0.84 -14.95
N LYS A 175 -27.17 -0.58 -13.93
CA LYS A 175 -28.34 0.28 -14.10
C LYS A 175 -27.95 1.76 -14.06
N SER A 176 -28.35 2.52 -15.08
CA SER A 176 -28.10 3.97 -15.17
C SER A 176 -28.65 4.72 -13.95
N GLY A 177 -27.85 5.63 -13.38
CA GLY A 177 -28.24 6.44 -12.22
C GLY A 177 -28.19 5.75 -10.85
N GLU A 178 -27.84 4.46 -10.78
CA GLU A 178 -27.78 3.71 -9.51
C GLU A 178 -26.36 3.51 -8.95
N TYR A 179 -25.34 3.72 -9.78
CA TYR A 179 -23.95 3.46 -9.41
C TYR A 179 -23.13 4.74 -9.37
N ASP A 180 -22.32 4.87 -8.33
CA ASP A 180 -21.19 5.78 -8.32
C ASP A 180 -20.02 5.11 -9.06
N ILE A 181 -19.35 5.82 -9.98
CA ILE A 181 -18.25 5.26 -10.78
C ILE A 181 -16.95 6.00 -10.48
N ALA A 182 -15.96 5.26 -9.98
CA ALA A 182 -14.62 5.76 -9.73
C ALA A 182 -13.69 5.41 -10.90
N VAL A 183 -12.97 6.41 -11.40
CA VAL A 183 -12.11 6.31 -12.58
C VAL A 183 -10.76 6.98 -12.28
N PRO A 184 -9.62 6.32 -12.51
CA PRO A 184 -8.33 6.98 -12.46
C PRO A 184 -8.31 8.01 -13.59
N ARG A 185 -8.38 9.30 -13.25
CA ARG A 185 -8.62 10.34 -14.22
C ARG A 185 -7.87 11.62 -13.89
N ARG A 186 -7.14 12.17 -14.88
CA ARG A 186 -6.44 13.47 -14.79
C ARG A 186 -5.58 13.57 -13.51
N ASN A 187 -4.43 12.90 -13.52
CA ASN A 187 -3.46 12.78 -12.42
C ASN A 187 -3.93 12.02 -11.17
N TRP A 188 -5.10 12.31 -10.60
CA TRP A 188 -5.53 11.75 -9.33
C TRP A 188 -6.51 10.58 -9.48
N GLY A 189 -7.70 10.87 -10.01
CA GLY A 189 -8.89 10.04 -9.87
C GLY A 189 -10.15 10.90 -9.79
N LYS A 190 -11.29 10.37 -10.23
CA LYS A 190 -12.60 11.03 -10.12
C LYS A 190 -13.69 10.05 -9.71
N LEU A 191 -14.59 10.52 -8.85
CA LEU A 191 -15.81 9.84 -8.45
C LEU A 191 -17.03 10.52 -9.09
N PHE A 192 -17.70 9.81 -10.00
CA PHE A 192 -18.93 10.27 -10.64
C PHE A 192 -20.12 9.65 -9.91
N LYS A 193 -20.83 10.45 -9.12
CA LYS A 193 -21.99 9.98 -8.37
C LYS A 193 -23.17 9.69 -9.28
N LYS A 194 -23.92 8.61 -9.02
CA LYS A 194 -25.14 8.20 -9.74
C LYS A 194 -25.03 8.39 -11.25
N CYS A 195 -24.00 7.78 -11.84
CA CYS A 195 -23.59 8.09 -13.20
C CYS A 195 -24.63 7.66 -14.24
N THR A 196 -24.94 8.56 -15.16
CA THR A 196 -25.84 8.31 -16.30
C THR A 196 -25.16 8.49 -17.66
N ASN A 197 -23.94 9.04 -17.68
CA ASN A 197 -23.25 9.44 -18.90
C ASN A 197 -22.30 8.34 -19.37
N ARG A 198 -22.21 8.17 -20.69
CA ARG A 198 -21.16 7.38 -21.33
C ARG A 198 -19.79 7.99 -21.02
N MET A 199 -18.86 7.13 -20.59
CA MET A 199 -17.47 7.46 -20.36
C MET A 199 -16.60 6.57 -21.25
N SER A 200 -15.65 7.19 -21.95
CA SER A 200 -14.67 6.48 -22.77
C SER A 200 -13.32 7.16 -22.64
N TYR A 201 -12.32 6.41 -22.18
CA TYR A 201 -11.03 6.96 -21.76
C TYR A 201 -9.87 6.08 -22.25
N LYS A 202 -8.81 6.72 -22.73
CA LYS A 202 -7.58 6.07 -23.22
C LYS A 202 -6.57 5.84 -22.10
N TYR A 203 -5.76 4.79 -22.26
CA TYR A 203 -4.62 4.39 -21.45
C TYR A 203 -3.46 3.91 -22.34
N PRO A 204 -2.18 4.15 -21.97
CA PRO A 204 -1.73 5.03 -20.88
C PRO A 204 -1.83 6.49 -21.30
N HIS A 205 -2.43 7.35 -20.46
CA HIS A 205 -2.60 8.76 -20.80
C HIS A 205 -2.88 9.60 -19.55
N GLY A 206 -1.94 10.44 -19.11
CA GLY A 206 -2.07 11.23 -17.87
C GLY A 206 -3.26 12.20 -17.84
N TRP A 207 -3.67 12.73 -19.00
CA TRP A 207 -4.89 13.53 -19.15
C TRP A 207 -6.20 12.72 -19.19
N SER A 208 -6.10 11.41 -19.39
CA SER A 208 -7.18 10.44 -19.40
C SER A 208 -6.97 9.45 -18.26
N MET A 209 -6.58 8.20 -18.53
CA MET A 209 -6.34 7.18 -17.51
C MET A 209 -4.85 6.93 -17.28
N PRO A 210 -4.33 7.25 -16.08
CA PRO A 210 -2.95 6.93 -15.70
C PRO A 210 -2.76 5.48 -15.22
N MET A 211 -3.86 4.75 -14.99
CA MET A 211 -3.92 3.38 -14.46
C MET A 211 -5.03 2.59 -15.16
N GLN A 212 -4.96 1.27 -15.13
CA GLN A 212 -5.78 0.38 -15.98
C GLN A 212 -7.00 -0.22 -15.29
N PHE A 213 -7.75 0.54 -14.48
CA PHE A 213 -8.93 0.00 -13.80
C PHE A 213 -10.04 1.03 -13.60
N MET A 214 -11.26 0.56 -13.34
CA MET A 214 -12.41 1.33 -12.93
C MET A 214 -13.21 0.54 -11.88
N CYS A 215 -13.93 1.28 -11.04
CA CYS A 215 -14.84 0.68 -10.06
C CYS A 215 -16.22 1.31 -10.21
N ALA A 216 -17.27 0.51 -9.99
CA ALA A 216 -18.63 1.02 -9.87
C ALA A 216 -19.27 0.49 -8.58
N MET A 217 -19.88 1.35 -7.78
CA MET A 217 -20.40 1.02 -6.46
C MET A 217 -21.87 1.43 -6.34
N LYS A 218 -22.70 0.54 -5.81
CA LYS A 218 -24.09 0.77 -5.39
C LYS A 218 -24.18 0.49 -3.89
N GLY A 219 -23.98 1.53 -3.09
CA GLY A 219 -23.69 1.36 -1.66
C GLY A 219 -22.37 0.61 -1.48
N THR A 220 -22.39 -0.48 -0.72
CA THR A 220 -21.21 -1.34 -0.51
C THR A 220 -21.08 -2.47 -1.55
N ASN A 221 -22.11 -2.72 -2.37
CA ASN A 221 -22.04 -3.68 -3.47
C ASN A 221 -21.31 -3.05 -4.64
N ALA A 222 -20.18 -3.63 -5.06
CA ALA A 222 -19.32 -3.02 -6.03
C ALA A 222 -18.89 -4.00 -7.12
N VAL A 223 -18.56 -3.45 -8.28
CA VAL A 223 -18.04 -4.18 -9.43
C VAL A 223 -16.68 -3.58 -9.82
N TYR A 224 -15.73 -4.48 -10.06
CA TYR A 224 -14.37 -4.17 -10.45
C TYR A 224 -14.15 -4.51 -11.92
N MET A 225 -13.47 -3.63 -12.65
CA MET A 225 -12.98 -3.92 -14.01
C MET A 225 -11.55 -3.38 -14.16
N ALA A 226 -10.62 -4.22 -14.59
CA ALA A 226 -9.25 -3.80 -14.82
C ALA A 226 -8.57 -4.61 -15.93
N ALA A 227 -7.59 -4.01 -16.61
CA ALA A 227 -6.59 -4.77 -17.36
C ALA A 227 -5.35 -4.95 -16.48
N HIS A 228 -5.00 -6.18 -16.13
CA HIS A 228 -3.78 -6.51 -15.39
C HIS A 228 -2.64 -6.74 -16.38
N ASP A 229 -2.31 -5.69 -17.14
CA ASP A 229 -1.33 -5.73 -18.23
C ASP A 229 0.05 -5.19 -17.82
N PRO A 230 1.06 -6.06 -17.62
CA PRO A 230 2.41 -5.62 -17.26
C PRO A 230 3.16 -4.90 -18.39
N ARG A 231 2.67 -4.93 -19.63
CA ARG A 231 3.27 -4.26 -20.79
C ARG A 231 2.59 -2.95 -21.17
N ALA A 232 1.49 -2.59 -20.49
CA ALA A 232 0.77 -1.33 -20.68
C ALA A 232 0.44 -0.96 -22.14
N TRP A 233 -0.13 -1.93 -22.87
CA TRP A 233 -0.58 -1.77 -24.24
C TRP A 233 -1.56 -0.60 -24.39
N ASP A 234 -1.54 0.03 -25.57
CA ASP A 234 -2.52 1.05 -25.90
C ASP A 234 -3.94 0.46 -25.92
N LYS A 235 -4.81 1.02 -25.07
CA LYS A 235 -6.19 0.55 -24.90
C LYS A 235 -7.11 1.66 -24.44
N SER A 236 -8.42 1.41 -24.50
CA SER A 236 -9.42 2.31 -23.94
C SER A 236 -10.51 1.57 -23.18
N PHE A 237 -11.02 2.21 -22.14
CA PHE A 237 -12.08 1.70 -21.28
C PHE A 237 -13.35 2.48 -21.60
N THR A 238 -14.42 1.77 -21.91
CA THR A 238 -15.73 2.35 -22.19
C THR A 238 -16.77 1.78 -21.25
N ILE A 239 -17.57 2.66 -20.65
CA ILE A 239 -18.75 2.32 -19.85
C ILE A 239 -19.87 3.30 -20.20
N ASP A 240 -21.03 2.77 -20.59
CA ASP A 240 -22.28 3.50 -20.78
C ASP A 240 -23.34 2.82 -19.90
N PRO A 241 -23.59 3.34 -18.68
CA PRO A 241 -24.49 2.71 -17.72
C PRO A 241 -25.85 2.36 -18.32
N GLY A 242 -26.20 1.08 -18.26
CA GLY A 242 -27.46 0.52 -18.77
C GLY A 242 -27.38 0.04 -20.21
N LYS A 243 -26.27 0.29 -20.90
CA LYS A 243 -26.09 -0.02 -22.32
C LYS A 243 -24.93 -0.94 -22.59
N GLU A 244 -23.69 -0.54 -22.30
CA GLU A 244 -22.51 -1.32 -22.65
C GLU A 244 -21.28 -1.03 -21.77
N LEU A 245 -20.41 -2.03 -21.71
CA LEU A 245 -19.06 -1.99 -21.15
C LEU A 245 -18.12 -2.71 -22.11
N TYR A 246 -16.93 -2.17 -22.36
CA TYR A 246 -15.82 -2.92 -22.94
C TYR A 246 -14.47 -2.28 -22.69
N ILE A 247 -13.42 -3.10 -22.72
CA ILE A 247 -12.05 -2.66 -22.91
C ILE A 247 -11.67 -2.93 -24.37
N ARG A 248 -11.29 -1.88 -25.09
CA ARG A 248 -10.80 -1.95 -26.46
C ARG A 248 -9.28 -1.98 -26.46
N THR A 249 -8.69 -3.05 -26.97
CA THR A 249 -7.24 -3.18 -27.14
C THR A 249 -6.86 -3.00 -28.60
N ASN A 250 -5.93 -2.09 -28.88
CA ASN A 250 -5.30 -1.97 -30.19
C ASN A 250 -4.22 -3.05 -30.33
N VAL A 251 -4.38 -3.97 -31.30
CA VAL A 251 -3.50 -5.14 -31.42
C VAL A 251 -2.14 -4.76 -32.02
N GLU A 252 -1.13 -5.61 -31.82
CA GLU A 252 0.12 -5.51 -32.58
C GLU A 252 -0.14 -5.87 -34.06
N ASN A 253 0.59 -5.24 -34.99
CA ASN A 253 0.47 -5.46 -36.42
C ASN A 253 -0.95 -5.21 -36.98
N MET A 254 -1.58 -4.11 -36.52
CA MET A 254 -2.92 -3.72 -36.92
C MET A 254 -3.08 -3.70 -38.44
N ALA A 255 -4.18 -4.28 -38.94
CA ALA A 255 -4.54 -4.35 -40.36
C ALA A 255 -3.56 -5.12 -41.27
N VAL A 256 -2.55 -5.81 -40.73
CA VAL A 256 -1.71 -6.73 -41.50
C VAL A 256 -2.48 -8.04 -41.70
N PRO A 257 -2.69 -8.53 -42.94
CA PRO A 257 -3.37 -9.80 -43.17
C PRO A 257 -2.80 -10.93 -42.32
N GLY A 258 -3.69 -11.70 -41.68
CA GLY A 258 -3.32 -12.78 -40.77
C GLY A 258 -2.80 -12.33 -39.39
N SER A 259 -2.85 -11.03 -39.06
CA SER A 259 -2.49 -10.57 -37.71
C SER A 259 -3.47 -11.13 -36.68
N ASP A 260 -2.92 -11.68 -35.60
CA ASP A 260 -3.63 -12.39 -34.54
C ASP A 260 -3.54 -11.66 -33.18
N HIS A 261 -4.15 -12.24 -32.14
CA HIS A 261 -4.16 -11.73 -30.77
C HIS A 261 -3.91 -12.88 -29.79
N LYS A 262 -2.62 -13.15 -29.51
CA LYS A 262 -2.20 -14.37 -28.80
C LYS A 262 -2.01 -14.26 -27.30
N VAL A 263 -1.53 -13.16 -26.71
CA VAL A 263 -1.51 -13.07 -25.24
C VAL A 263 -1.61 -11.61 -24.80
N PRO A 264 -2.82 -11.13 -24.51
CA PRO A 264 -3.04 -9.73 -24.17
C PRO A 264 -3.63 -9.68 -22.77
N PHE A 265 -2.82 -10.11 -21.78
CA PHE A 265 -3.06 -9.99 -20.33
C PHE A 265 -4.43 -10.48 -19.80
N PRO A 266 -4.58 -10.74 -18.50
CA PRO A 266 -5.92 -10.95 -17.93
C PRO A 266 -6.65 -9.62 -17.83
N ILE A 267 -7.93 -9.63 -18.20
CA ILE A 267 -8.89 -8.62 -17.81
C ILE A 267 -9.61 -9.13 -16.57
N MET A 268 -9.56 -8.36 -15.50
CA MET A 268 -10.21 -8.69 -14.25
C MET A 268 -11.61 -8.11 -14.25
N MET A 269 -12.63 -8.94 -14.01
CA MET A 269 -14.01 -8.48 -13.89
C MET A 269 -14.79 -9.33 -12.89
N GLY A 270 -15.59 -8.66 -12.05
CA GLY A 270 -16.50 -9.30 -11.11
C GLY A 270 -16.86 -8.42 -9.93
N VAL A 271 -17.46 -9.02 -8.90
CA VAL A 271 -18.02 -8.30 -7.74
C VAL A 271 -17.04 -8.26 -6.57
N TYR A 272 -17.12 -7.20 -5.78
CA TYR A 272 -16.46 -7.07 -4.48
C TYR A 272 -17.30 -6.20 -3.54
N ARG A 273 -16.91 -6.14 -2.27
CA ARG A 273 -17.54 -5.29 -1.26
C ARG A 273 -16.61 -4.18 -0.81
N GLY A 274 -17.13 -2.97 -0.76
CA GLY A 274 -16.40 -1.79 -0.30
C GLY A 274 -16.51 -0.60 -1.24
N SER A 275 -15.67 0.39 -0.99
CA SER A 275 -15.58 1.64 -1.73
C SER A 275 -14.56 1.55 -2.87
N TRP A 276 -14.33 2.68 -3.54
CA TRP A 276 -13.25 2.80 -4.52
C TRP A 276 -11.86 2.57 -3.90
N MET A 277 -11.69 2.74 -2.58
CA MET A 277 -10.42 2.51 -1.88
C MET A 277 -10.06 1.02 -1.94
N GLU A 278 -10.99 0.12 -1.61
CA GLU A 278 -10.81 -1.32 -1.70
C GLU A 278 -10.55 -1.78 -3.15
N GLY A 279 -11.23 -1.16 -4.12
CA GLY A 279 -10.95 -1.38 -5.54
C GLY A 279 -9.53 -0.94 -5.93
N ALA A 280 -9.05 0.20 -5.42
CA ALA A 280 -7.67 0.65 -5.62
C ALA A 280 -6.66 -0.30 -4.93
N LYS A 281 -6.96 -0.81 -3.73
CA LYS A 281 -6.11 -1.82 -3.05
C LYS A 281 -6.10 -3.15 -3.80
N THR A 282 -7.20 -3.52 -4.45
CA THR A 282 -7.25 -4.68 -5.33
C THR A 282 -6.33 -4.50 -6.54
N TYR A 283 -6.38 -3.34 -7.21
CA TYR A 283 -5.46 -3.04 -8.31
C TYR A 283 -4.00 -2.94 -7.86
N ARG A 284 -3.74 -2.38 -6.66
CA ARG A 284 -2.40 -2.28 -6.06
C ARG A 284 -1.70 -3.64 -6.00
N LYS A 285 -2.41 -4.73 -5.70
CA LYS A 285 -1.82 -6.08 -5.67
C LYS A 285 -1.15 -6.47 -6.99
N PHE A 286 -1.78 -6.17 -8.12
CA PHE A 286 -1.18 -6.36 -9.45
C PHE A 286 -0.12 -5.30 -9.72
N ALA A 287 -0.46 -4.03 -9.53
CA ALA A 287 0.36 -2.90 -9.89
C ALA A 287 1.76 -2.96 -9.27
N LEU A 288 1.89 -3.48 -8.04
CA LEU A 288 3.18 -3.63 -7.37
C LEU A 288 4.03 -4.83 -7.85
N THR A 289 3.45 -5.73 -8.64
CA THR A 289 4.17 -6.82 -9.34
C THR A 289 4.60 -6.45 -10.76
N ALA A 290 4.10 -5.31 -11.27
CA ALA A 290 4.36 -4.90 -12.64
C ALA A 290 5.82 -4.42 -12.84
N PRO A 291 6.35 -4.46 -14.06
CA PRO A 291 7.74 -4.07 -14.33
C PRO A 291 8.11 -2.66 -13.86
N TRP A 292 7.18 -1.72 -13.89
CA TRP A 292 7.40 -0.32 -13.53
C TRP A 292 7.50 -0.06 -12.01
N THR A 293 7.21 -1.07 -11.17
CA THR A 293 7.44 -1.02 -9.70
C THR A 293 8.58 -1.91 -9.24
N SER A 294 9.31 -2.54 -10.17
CA SER A 294 10.32 -3.57 -9.89
C SER A 294 11.50 -3.09 -9.01
N GLU A 295 11.79 -1.79 -8.98
CA GLU A 295 12.81 -1.23 -8.08
C GLU A 295 12.39 -1.18 -6.61
N GLY A 296 11.15 -1.53 -6.30
CA GLY A 296 10.63 -1.56 -4.94
C GLY A 296 10.23 -0.18 -4.42
N LYS A 297 10.28 -0.02 -3.09
CA LYS A 297 9.78 1.17 -2.39
C LYS A 297 10.76 2.34 -2.43
N VAL A 298 10.23 3.56 -2.41
CA VAL A 298 11.01 4.83 -2.44
C VAL A 298 12.06 4.90 -1.32
N SER A 299 11.75 4.37 -0.13
CA SER A 299 12.69 4.29 1.01
C SER A 299 13.94 3.45 0.72
N GLN A 300 13.84 2.49 -0.21
CA GLN A 300 14.88 1.52 -0.56
C GLN A 300 15.53 1.80 -1.93
N ARG A 301 14.91 2.62 -2.78
CA ARG A 301 15.41 2.98 -4.12
C ARG A 301 16.70 3.80 -4.03
N LYS A 302 17.81 3.20 -4.45
CA LYS A 302 19.13 3.86 -4.56
C LYS A 302 19.26 4.71 -5.82
N SER A 303 18.51 4.37 -6.87
CA SER A 303 18.39 5.12 -8.13
C SER A 303 17.84 6.52 -7.89
N MET A 304 16.82 6.64 -7.04
CA MET A 304 16.16 7.92 -6.77
C MET A 304 17.01 8.83 -5.86
N PRO A 305 17.37 10.05 -6.30
CA PRO A 305 18.18 10.97 -5.51
C PRO A 305 17.53 11.38 -4.18
N GLN A 306 18.33 11.42 -3.10
CA GLN A 306 17.85 11.80 -1.77
C GLN A 306 17.29 13.23 -1.73
N ALA A 307 17.88 14.16 -2.50
CA ALA A 307 17.44 15.54 -2.60
C ALA A 307 15.94 15.65 -2.98
N LEU A 308 15.46 14.80 -3.90
CA LEU A 308 14.04 14.76 -4.25
C LEU A 308 13.15 14.29 -3.09
N LYS A 309 13.57 13.24 -2.38
CA LYS A 309 12.83 12.65 -1.26
C LYS A 309 12.66 13.62 -0.09
N ASP A 310 13.55 14.61 0.00
CA ASP A 310 13.61 15.62 1.06
C ASP A 310 12.85 16.90 0.72
N ILE A 311 12.44 17.11 -0.54
CA ILE A 311 11.74 18.33 -0.95
C ILE A 311 10.43 18.52 -0.18
N GLY A 312 10.34 19.67 0.49
CA GLY A 312 9.13 20.13 1.14
C GLY A 312 8.22 20.90 0.19
N LEU A 313 8.79 21.79 -0.65
CA LEU A 313 8.04 22.68 -1.53
C LEU A 313 8.70 22.89 -2.90
N TRP A 314 7.85 23.12 -3.91
CA TRP A 314 8.27 23.45 -5.27
C TRP A 314 7.96 24.90 -5.64
N MET A 315 8.85 25.52 -6.40
CA MET A 315 8.69 26.83 -7.03
C MET A 315 8.58 26.67 -8.55
N LEU A 316 7.83 27.55 -9.18
CA LEU A 316 7.74 27.70 -10.63
C LEU A 316 8.46 28.99 -11.02
N VAL A 317 9.51 28.89 -11.82
CA VAL A 317 10.25 30.06 -12.31
C VAL A 317 10.30 30.04 -13.83
N SER A 318 10.32 31.22 -14.44
CA SER A 318 10.33 31.39 -15.89
C SER A 318 11.20 32.59 -16.25
N ASN A 319 11.96 32.51 -17.35
CA ASN A 319 12.96 33.53 -17.71
C ASN A 319 14.02 33.70 -16.59
N TYR A 320 14.57 34.89 -16.40
CA TYR A 320 15.47 35.15 -15.28
C TYR A 320 14.70 35.15 -13.96
N ILE A 321 15.26 34.53 -12.92
CA ILE A 321 14.66 34.48 -11.57
C ILE A 321 14.57 35.89 -10.97
N GLY A 322 15.67 36.63 -11.03
CA GLY A 322 15.78 38.03 -10.66
C GLY A 322 16.12 38.94 -11.85
N PRO A 323 16.74 40.12 -11.61
CA PRO A 323 17.06 41.07 -12.67
C PRO A 323 18.03 40.50 -13.72
N ALA A 324 17.66 40.61 -15.01
CA ALA A 324 18.47 40.07 -16.11
C ALA A 324 19.91 40.66 -16.19
N LYS A 325 20.07 41.95 -15.84
CA LYS A 325 21.34 42.69 -15.89
C LYS A 325 22.05 42.81 -14.53
N GLY A 326 21.57 42.11 -13.49
CA GLY A 326 22.18 42.16 -12.15
C GLY A 326 23.40 41.26 -11.99
N ILE A 327 24.10 41.40 -10.86
CA ILE A 327 25.13 40.44 -10.44
C ILE A 327 24.49 39.10 -10.06
N LEU A 328 25.31 38.05 -9.95
CA LEU A 328 24.84 36.68 -9.66
C LEU A 328 23.97 36.60 -8.39
N GLU A 329 24.36 37.32 -7.34
CA GLU A 329 23.61 37.36 -6.09
C GLU A 329 22.19 37.93 -6.28
N GLU A 330 22.06 39.06 -6.97
CA GLU A 330 20.76 39.69 -7.25
C GLU A 330 19.86 38.81 -8.11
N LYS A 331 20.45 38.09 -9.08
CA LYS A 331 19.74 37.17 -9.98
C LYS A 331 19.10 36.01 -9.23
N ASN A 332 19.80 35.44 -8.26
CA ASN A 332 19.34 34.26 -7.51
C ASN A 332 18.59 34.62 -6.22
N LYS A 333 18.73 35.86 -5.73
CA LYS A 333 18.15 36.34 -4.47
C LYS A 333 16.67 35.99 -4.29
N PRO A 334 15.75 36.16 -5.27
CA PRO A 334 14.34 35.84 -5.05
C PRO A 334 14.07 34.38 -4.65
N LEU A 335 14.79 33.43 -5.25
CA LEU A 335 14.62 32.01 -4.95
C LEU A 335 15.33 31.61 -3.65
N ILE A 336 16.48 32.22 -3.36
CA ILE A 336 17.18 32.04 -2.07
C ILE A 336 16.32 32.56 -0.92
N ASP A 337 15.71 33.73 -1.08
CA ASP A 337 14.81 34.31 -0.08
C ASP A 337 13.55 33.46 0.10
N ALA A 338 13.01 32.87 -0.98
CA ALA A 338 11.91 31.91 -0.89
C ALA A 338 12.28 30.68 -0.04
N GLN A 339 13.43 30.06 -0.28
CA GLN A 339 13.90 28.92 0.53
C GLN A 339 14.09 29.31 2.01
N LYS A 340 14.70 30.48 2.27
CA LYS A 340 14.86 31.02 3.65
C LYS A 340 13.51 31.27 4.32
N TYR A 341 12.53 31.82 3.59
CA TYR A 341 11.20 32.05 4.12
C TYR A 341 10.51 30.75 4.50
N PHE A 342 10.55 29.73 3.65
CA PHE A 342 9.85 28.47 3.89
C PHE A 342 10.52 27.58 4.95
N GLU A 343 11.83 27.70 5.14
CA GLU A 343 12.61 26.91 6.11
C GLU A 343 12.51 25.40 5.84
N VAL A 344 12.37 25.01 4.57
CA VAL A 344 12.35 23.61 4.12
C VAL A 344 13.12 23.48 2.80
N PRO A 345 13.64 22.27 2.47
CA PRO A 345 14.26 22.01 1.18
C PRO A 345 13.31 22.38 0.03
N THR A 346 13.77 23.24 -0.86
CA THR A 346 12.97 23.82 -1.94
C THR A 346 13.54 23.46 -3.31
N ALA A 347 12.65 23.09 -4.24
CA ALA A 347 12.99 22.83 -5.63
C ALA A 347 12.40 23.91 -6.55
N ALA A 348 12.99 24.11 -7.72
CA ALA A 348 12.49 25.05 -8.73
C ALA A 348 12.40 24.39 -10.11
N HIS A 349 11.20 24.40 -10.68
CA HIS A 349 10.96 24.04 -12.07
C HIS A 349 11.13 25.30 -12.95
N TRP A 350 12.12 25.28 -13.84
CA TRP A 350 12.58 26.44 -14.60
C TRP A 350 12.19 26.38 -16.09
N TYR A 351 11.22 27.21 -16.47
CA TYR A 351 10.77 27.42 -17.84
C TYR A 351 11.56 28.54 -18.53
N ASN A 352 11.66 28.51 -19.86
CA ASN A 352 12.28 29.59 -20.65
C ASN A 352 13.71 29.95 -20.19
N TRP A 353 14.51 28.97 -19.77
CA TRP A 353 15.92 29.15 -19.38
C TRP A 353 16.84 29.43 -20.60
N HIS A 354 16.35 29.17 -21.81
CA HIS A 354 17.03 29.37 -23.08
C HIS A 354 16.55 30.60 -23.85
N LYS A 355 17.26 30.97 -24.93
CA LYS A 355 16.90 32.13 -25.79
C LYS A 355 15.68 31.87 -26.69
N ILE A 356 15.32 30.62 -26.87
CA ILE A 356 14.28 30.17 -27.80
C ILE A 356 12.89 30.43 -27.20
N PRO A 357 11.90 30.94 -27.96
CA PRO A 357 10.53 31.13 -27.46
C PRO A 357 9.90 29.83 -26.93
N PHE A 358 8.97 29.97 -25.98
CA PHE A 358 8.29 28.82 -25.38
C PHE A 358 7.47 28.04 -26.42
N ASP A 359 7.43 26.71 -26.28
CA ASP A 359 6.71 25.79 -27.19
C ASP A 359 7.03 25.97 -28.69
N THR A 360 8.25 26.41 -29.01
CA THR A 360 8.69 26.65 -30.40
C THR A 360 10.09 26.08 -30.61
N HIS A 361 10.38 25.68 -31.84
CA HIS A 361 11.67 25.15 -32.31
C HIS A 361 12.16 23.86 -31.62
N TYR A 362 11.28 23.10 -30.96
CA TYR A 362 11.67 21.82 -30.37
C TYR A 362 12.28 20.85 -31.39
N PRO A 363 13.28 20.04 -31.03
CA PRO A 363 13.91 19.92 -29.70
C PRO A 363 15.15 20.83 -29.53
N ASN A 364 15.23 21.95 -30.26
CA ASN A 364 16.36 22.88 -30.15
C ASN A 364 16.15 23.76 -28.91
N TYR A 365 16.99 23.56 -27.88
CA TYR A 365 16.95 24.30 -26.60
C TYR A 365 18.16 25.20 -26.36
N PHE A 366 19.16 25.18 -27.24
CA PHE A 366 20.42 25.92 -27.04
C PHE A 366 20.60 27.02 -28.09
N PRO A 367 21.24 28.15 -27.73
CA PRO A 367 21.96 28.42 -26.49
C PRO A 367 21.07 28.82 -25.30
N THR A 368 21.63 28.68 -24.09
CA THR A 368 21.05 29.22 -22.85
C THR A 368 20.91 30.75 -22.93
N LYS A 369 20.10 31.35 -22.06
CA LYS A 369 20.21 32.78 -21.78
C LYS A 369 21.55 33.09 -21.08
N PRO A 370 22.14 34.27 -21.30
CA PRO A 370 23.40 34.66 -20.65
C PRO A 370 23.37 34.54 -19.13
N GLY A 371 24.39 33.93 -18.52
CA GLY A 371 24.50 33.83 -17.06
C GLY A 371 23.68 32.70 -16.42
N ILE A 372 23.01 31.84 -17.21
CA ILE A 372 22.19 30.74 -16.66
C ILE A 372 23.04 29.62 -16.05
N PRO A 373 24.12 29.13 -16.68
CA PRO A 373 24.99 28.12 -16.05
C PRO A 373 25.53 28.58 -14.68
N GLU A 374 25.93 29.85 -14.56
CA GLU A 374 26.43 30.44 -13.31
C GLU A 374 25.32 30.52 -12.25
N GLN A 375 24.11 30.92 -12.63
CA GLN A 375 22.94 30.92 -11.74
C GLN A 375 22.62 29.53 -11.23
N VAL A 376 22.61 28.52 -12.11
CA VAL A 376 22.36 27.13 -11.75
C VAL A 376 23.42 26.64 -10.77
N SER A 377 24.71 26.80 -11.09
CA SER A 377 25.79 26.35 -10.22
C SER A 377 25.72 26.96 -8.82
N ASP A 378 25.39 28.25 -8.72
CA ASP A 378 25.24 28.94 -7.43
C ASP A 378 24.01 28.45 -6.64
N LEU A 379 22.87 28.24 -7.29
CA LEU A 379 21.66 27.72 -6.64
C LEU A 379 21.84 26.26 -6.16
N VAL A 380 22.45 25.42 -7.00
CA VAL A 380 22.74 24.02 -6.68
C VAL A 380 23.71 23.92 -5.49
N SER A 381 24.76 24.77 -5.44
CA SER A 381 25.68 24.79 -4.31
C SER A 381 25.04 25.24 -2.99
N LYS A 382 23.92 25.98 -3.07
CA LYS A 382 23.08 26.39 -1.93
C LYS A 382 21.98 25.38 -1.58
N GLY A 383 22.04 24.18 -2.14
CA GLY A 383 21.17 23.05 -1.80
C GLY A 383 19.81 23.05 -2.51
N LEU A 384 19.59 23.90 -3.51
CA LEU A 384 18.35 23.87 -4.29
C LEU A 384 18.40 22.81 -5.38
N LEU A 385 17.25 22.19 -5.63
CA LEU A 385 17.02 21.36 -6.81
C LEU A 385 16.54 22.25 -7.98
N ILE A 386 17.31 22.34 -9.05
CA ILE A 386 17.03 23.20 -10.21
C ILE A 386 16.75 22.34 -11.44
N MET A 387 15.52 22.45 -11.93
CA MET A 387 14.96 21.55 -12.92
C MET A 387 14.50 22.32 -14.17
N PRO A 388 15.37 22.53 -15.18
CA PRO A 388 14.96 23.05 -16.48
C PRO A 388 13.90 22.16 -17.15
N TYR A 389 12.98 22.83 -17.83
CA TYR A 389 12.01 22.22 -18.74
C TYR A 389 12.66 21.89 -20.09
N ILE A 390 12.39 20.68 -20.59
CA ILE A 390 12.50 20.27 -22.00
C ILE A 390 11.27 19.42 -22.38
N ASN A 391 11.05 19.16 -23.67
CA ASN A 391 10.03 18.24 -24.18
C ASN A 391 10.68 17.01 -24.81
N GLY A 392 10.11 15.82 -24.56
CA GLY A 392 10.66 14.54 -25.03
C GLY A 392 9.81 13.81 -26.06
N ARG A 393 8.82 14.46 -26.68
CA ARG A 393 7.88 13.81 -27.62
C ARG A 393 7.81 14.42 -29.01
N ILE A 394 7.94 15.73 -29.14
CA ILE A 394 7.56 16.45 -30.38
C ILE A 394 8.72 17.27 -30.96
N VAL A 395 8.71 17.41 -32.28
CA VAL A 395 9.60 18.29 -33.05
C VAL A 395 8.80 19.35 -33.78
N ASP A 396 9.28 20.58 -33.80
CA ASP A 396 8.69 21.68 -34.57
C ASP A 396 8.98 21.49 -36.07
N ILE A 397 7.93 21.44 -36.90
CA ILE A 397 8.07 21.19 -38.34
C ILE A 397 8.62 22.41 -39.11
N SER A 398 8.66 23.58 -38.48
CA SER A 398 9.22 24.81 -39.06
C SER A 398 10.74 24.91 -38.91
N ASN A 399 11.35 23.98 -38.17
CA ASN A 399 12.78 23.92 -38.00
C ASN A 399 13.51 23.68 -39.32
N LYS A 400 14.61 24.40 -39.54
CA LYS A 400 15.43 24.25 -40.76
C LYS A 400 16.03 22.84 -40.88
N ASP A 401 16.24 22.16 -39.76
CA ASP A 401 16.74 20.80 -39.66
C ASP A 401 15.62 19.74 -39.63
N PHE A 402 14.35 20.10 -39.85
CA PHE A 402 13.22 19.16 -39.75
C PHE A 402 13.35 17.93 -40.67
N ASP A 403 13.97 18.08 -41.85
CA ASP A 403 14.18 16.97 -42.79
C ASP A 403 15.03 15.82 -42.17
N GLU A 404 15.86 16.10 -41.16
CA GLU A 404 16.61 15.09 -40.42
C GLU A 404 15.71 14.25 -39.48
N TYR A 405 14.60 14.82 -39.01
CA TYR A 405 13.65 14.19 -38.08
C TYR A 405 12.49 13.50 -38.81
N LEU A 406 12.12 14.01 -39.99
CA LEU A 406 10.99 13.52 -40.79
C LEU A 406 10.98 11.98 -40.97
N PRO A 407 12.11 11.30 -41.24
CA PRO A 407 12.14 9.84 -41.36
C PRO A 407 11.66 9.10 -40.09
N TYR A 408 11.86 9.71 -38.92
CA TYR A 408 11.62 9.12 -37.59
C TYR A 408 10.35 9.63 -36.90
N CYS A 409 9.59 10.52 -37.54
CA CYS A 409 8.27 10.95 -37.06
C CYS A 409 7.30 9.76 -37.06
N ALA A 410 6.42 9.65 -36.06
CA ALA A 410 5.35 8.65 -36.09
C ALA A 410 4.45 8.88 -37.31
N LYS A 411 4.02 7.80 -37.97
CA LYS A 411 3.27 7.86 -39.24
C LYS A 411 1.97 7.07 -39.18
N ASP A 412 0.94 7.59 -39.85
CA ASP A 412 -0.34 6.93 -40.03
C ASP A 412 -0.27 5.78 -41.05
N ARG A 413 -1.40 5.11 -41.26
CA ARG A 413 -1.54 3.95 -42.16
C ARG A 413 -1.21 4.22 -43.62
N VAL A 414 -1.21 5.48 -44.06
CA VAL A 414 -0.85 5.88 -45.43
C VAL A 414 0.58 6.41 -45.52
N GLY A 415 1.34 6.33 -44.43
CA GLY A 415 2.74 6.77 -44.37
C GLY A 415 2.91 8.28 -44.14
N LYS A 416 1.85 9.00 -43.78
CA LYS A 416 1.92 10.43 -43.48
C LYS A 416 2.26 10.64 -42.01
N HIS A 417 3.21 11.52 -41.72
CA HIS A 417 3.53 11.87 -40.34
C HIS A 417 2.40 12.68 -39.69
N TYR A 418 2.22 12.49 -38.39
CA TYR A 418 1.24 13.25 -37.61
C TYR A 418 1.67 14.70 -37.44
N ILE A 419 0.71 15.63 -37.45
CA ILE A 419 0.92 17.04 -37.12
C ILE A 419 -0.09 17.43 -36.05
N GLU A 420 0.42 17.97 -34.95
CA GLU A 420 -0.34 18.53 -33.84
C GLU A 420 -0.15 20.05 -33.81
N THR A 421 -1.18 20.78 -33.35
CA THR A 421 -1.10 22.24 -33.21
C THR A 421 -1.47 22.63 -31.79
N TYR A 422 -0.59 23.38 -31.14
CA TYR A 422 -0.72 23.78 -29.75
C TYR A 422 -1.26 25.22 -29.61
N GLY A 423 -1.44 25.69 -28.37
CA GLY A 423 -2.07 26.98 -28.08
C GLY A 423 -1.38 28.18 -28.75
N ASN A 424 -0.06 28.12 -28.91
CA ASN A 424 0.76 29.11 -29.62
C ASN A 424 0.74 28.98 -31.16
N LYS A 425 -0.10 28.10 -31.71
CA LYS A 425 -0.27 27.83 -33.15
C LYS A 425 0.95 27.20 -33.85
N VAL A 426 1.99 26.84 -33.12
CA VAL A 426 3.12 26.08 -33.66
C VAL A 426 2.66 24.68 -34.04
N LYS A 427 3.08 24.22 -35.22
CA LYS A 427 2.82 22.87 -35.72
C LYS A 427 3.98 21.96 -35.35
N GLN A 428 3.68 20.86 -34.70
CA GLN A 428 4.69 19.92 -34.24
C GLN A 428 4.37 18.49 -34.66
N ALA A 429 5.39 17.70 -34.95
CA ALA A 429 5.26 16.30 -35.30
C ALA A 429 5.65 15.41 -34.10
N PRO A 430 4.81 14.46 -33.67
CA PRO A 430 5.19 13.41 -32.73
C PRO A 430 6.28 12.51 -33.31
N MET A 431 7.33 12.30 -32.52
CA MET A 431 8.43 11.40 -32.88
C MET A 431 8.11 9.96 -32.46
N CYS A 432 8.55 8.99 -33.26
CA CYS A 432 8.44 7.59 -32.87
C CYS A 432 9.48 7.27 -31.78
N CYS A 433 9.00 7.09 -30.54
CA CYS A 433 9.84 6.85 -29.36
C CYS A 433 10.63 5.53 -29.39
N TYR A 434 10.32 4.63 -30.32
CA TYR A 434 11.03 3.36 -30.49
C TYR A 434 12.35 3.53 -31.26
N THR A 435 12.47 4.59 -32.08
CA THR A 435 13.65 4.84 -32.91
C THR A 435 14.85 5.25 -32.05
N GLU A 436 16.03 4.72 -32.35
CA GLU A 436 17.26 5.09 -31.62
C GLU A 436 17.61 6.56 -31.82
N PHE A 437 17.37 7.10 -33.01
CA PHE A 437 17.54 8.52 -33.32
C PHE A 437 16.86 9.42 -32.30
N TRP A 438 15.56 9.22 -32.05
CA TRP A 438 14.84 10.06 -31.08
C TRP A 438 15.31 9.82 -29.65
N GLN A 439 15.55 8.56 -29.28
CA GLN A 439 16.04 8.20 -27.95
C GLN A 439 17.38 8.89 -27.64
N ASP A 440 18.29 8.91 -28.60
CA ASP A 440 19.62 9.51 -28.46
C ASP A 440 19.54 11.03 -28.50
N LYS A 441 18.65 11.62 -29.29
CA LYS A 441 18.44 13.08 -29.33
C LYS A 441 18.02 13.63 -27.96
N VAL A 442 17.02 13.02 -27.32
CA VAL A 442 16.56 13.44 -25.99
C VAL A 442 17.64 13.19 -24.94
N THR A 443 18.29 12.03 -24.98
CA THR A 443 19.40 11.68 -24.06
C THR A 443 20.54 12.69 -24.17
N HIS A 444 20.90 13.10 -25.38
CA HIS A 444 21.95 14.08 -25.63
C HIS A 444 21.60 15.46 -25.08
N ILE A 445 20.34 15.90 -25.19
CA ILE A 445 19.89 17.18 -24.58
C ILE A 445 20.06 17.14 -23.07
N VAL A 446 19.68 16.04 -22.41
CA VAL A 446 19.89 15.85 -20.96
C VAL A 446 21.38 15.85 -20.61
N GLU A 447 22.21 15.19 -21.43
CA GLU A 447 23.65 15.17 -21.24
C GLU A 447 24.27 16.57 -21.33
N ARG A 448 23.84 17.38 -22.31
CA ARG A 448 24.27 18.76 -22.48
C ARG A 448 23.84 19.64 -21.31
N LEU A 449 22.58 19.52 -20.85
CA LEU A 449 22.11 20.23 -19.65
C LEU A 449 23.00 19.92 -18.43
N ALA A 450 23.31 18.65 -18.24
CA ALA A 450 24.15 18.24 -17.13
C ALA A 450 25.61 18.74 -17.25
N LYS A 451 26.22 18.68 -18.44
CA LYS A 451 27.63 19.05 -18.65
C LYS A 451 27.88 20.54 -18.83
N GLU A 452 27.04 21.22 -19.61
CA GLU A 452 27.22 22.62 -20.01
C GLU A 452 26.51 23.60 -19.06
N VAL A 453 25.45 23.16 -18.36
CA VAL A 453 24.65 24.02 -17.48
C VAL A 453 24.82 23.66 -16.00
N GLY A 454 25.17 22.41 -15.68
CA GLY A 454 25.42 21.97 -14.29
C GLY A 454 24.17 21.73 -13.47
N VAL A 455 23.03 21.42 -14.11
CA VAL A 455 21.76 21.18 -13.41
C VAL A 455 21.76 19.86 -12.64
N ASN A 456 21.04 19.81 -11.52
CA ASN A 456 20.86 18.60 -10.70
C ASN A 456 19.48 17.95 -10.88
N ALA A 457 18.66 18.46 -11.80
CA ALA A 457 17.40 17.84 -12.21
C ALA A 457 17.04 18.20 -13.65
N VAL A 458 16.19 17.43 -14.32
CA VAL A 458 15.59 17.75 -15.63
C VAL A 458 14.13 17.29 -15.67
N TYR A 459 13.27 18.13 -16.22
CA TYR A 459 11.88 17.80 -16.52
C TYR A 459 11.71 17.51 -18.02
N ILE A 460 11.15 16.36 -18.35
CA ILE A 460 10.93 15.91 -19.73
C ILE A 460 9.42 15.86 -19.99
N ASP A 461 8.90 16.85 -20.69
CA ASP A 461 7.46 17.03 -20.91
C ASP A 461 6.83 15.94 -21.79
N GLN A 462 5.52 15.77 -21.63
CA GLN A 462 4.61 14.89 -22.39
C GLN A 462 4.80 13.36 -22.31
N ILE A 463 5.86 12.83 -21.68
CA ILE A 463 6.10 11.37 -21.66
C ILE A 463 4.92 10.62 -21.02
N ALA A 464 4.50 11.04 -19.82
CA ALA A 464 3.36 10.44 -19.13
C ALA A 464 2.03 11.14 -19.44
N ALA A 465 2.06 12.39 -19.90
CA ALA A 465 0.85 13.16 -20.14
C ALA A 465 0.17 12.81 -21.46
N ALA A 466 0.89 12.60 -22.55
CA ALA A 466 0.32 12.37 -23.87
C ALA A 466 -0.03 10.89 -24.12
N SER A 467 -1.06 10.64 -24.91
CA SER A 467 -1.46 9.29 -25.33
C SER A 467 -0.47 8.72 -26.35
N PRO A 468 -0.31 7.39 -26.42
CA PRO A 468 0.37 6.75 -27.53
C PRO A 468 -0.16 7.22 -28.89
N VAL A 469 0.77 7.45 -29.82
CA VAL A 469 0.45 7.72 -31.22
C VAL A 469 0.75 6.44 -32.00
N LEU A 470 -0.30 5.84 -32.58
CA LEU A 470 -0.17 4.62 -33.37
C LEU A 470 0.73 4.88 -34.58
N CYS A 471 1.81 4.12 -34.73
CA CYS A 471 2.76 4.29 -35.83
C CYS A 471 2.72 3.07 -36.75
N PHE A 472 2.63 3.32 -38.05
CA PHE A 472 2.52 2.29 -39.09
C PHE A 472 3.75 2.22 -40.01
N ASP A 473 4.85 2.88 -39.63
CA ASP A 473 6.10 2.81 -40.38
C ASP A 473 6.90 1.54 -40.03
N LYS A 474 6.95 0.60 -40.98
CA LYS A 474 7.69 -0.67 -40.83
C LYS A 474 9.19 -0.47 -40.63
N SER A 475 9.77 0.65 -41.08
CA SER A 475 11.20 0.92 -40.95
C SER A 475 11.64 1.26 -39.52
N HIS A 476 10.69 1.53 -38.61
CA HIS A 476 10.99 1.95 -37.23
C HIS A 476 11.26 0.78 -36.28
N GLY A 477 11.08 -0.47 -36.72
CA GLY A 477 11.49 -1.67 -35.98
C GLY A 477 10.55 -2.11 -34.85
N HIS A 478 9.33 -1.59 -34.79
CA HIS A 478 8.27 -2.01 -33.86
C HIS A 478 7.08 -2.64 -34.62
N PRO A 479 6.21 -3.42 -33.95
CA PRO A 479 4.94 -3.87 -34.53
C PRO A 479 4.07 -2.70 -35.00
N LEU A 480 3.29 -2.90 -36.06
CA LEU A 480 2.49 -1.80 -36.63
C LEU A 480 1.27 -1.46 -35.78
N GLY A 481 1.03 -0.17 -35.58
CA GLY A 481 -0.15 0.34 -34.89
C GLY A 481 -0.05 0.20 -33.37
N GLY A 482 -0.83 -0.73 -32.82
CA GLY A 482 -1.04 -0.93 -31.38
C GLY A 482 0.01 -1.78 -30.70
N GLY A 483 -0.33 -2.33 -29.53
CA GLY A 483 0.59 -3.08 -28.67
C GLY A 483 1.30 -2.22 -27.62
N GLY A 484 2.36 -2.80 -27.03
CA GLY A 484 3.15 -2.18 -25.94
C GLY A 484 4.38 -1.39 -26.38
N TRP A 485 4.69 -1.34 -27.68
CA TRP A 485 5.97 -0.82 -28.18
C TRP A 485 6.20 0.66 -27.87
N TRP A 486 5.13 1.47 -27.79
CA TRP A 486 5.24 2.90 -27.43
C TRP A 486 5.81 3.07 -26.03
N VAL A 487 5.29 2.28 -25.07
CA VAL A 487 5.78 2.25 -23.70
C VAL A 487 7.20 1.69 -23.65
N ASP A 488 7.47 0.60 -24.37
CA ASP A 488 8.80 -0.03 -24.42
C ASP A 488 9.87 0.94 -24.96
N GLY A 489 9.55 1.70 -26.01
CA GLY A 489 10.42 2.72 -26.60
C GLY A 489 10.77 3.84 -25.62
N TYR A 490 9.77 4.39 -24.93
CA TYR A 490 10.02 5.41 -23.91
C TYR A 490 10.76 4.88 -22.68
N ARG A 491 10.45 3.68 -22.20
CA ARG A 491 11.23 3.06 -21.11
C ARG A 491 12.68 2.83 -21.53
N LYS A 492 12.95 2.47 -22.78
CA LYS A 492 14.33 2.39 -23.32
C LYS A 492 15.00 3.77 -23.33
N MET A 493 14.31 4.82 -23.78
CA MET A 493 14.79 6.19 -23.74
C MET A 493 15.14 6.64 -22.30
N LEU A 494 14.21 6.44 -21.36
CA LEU A 494 14.37 6.87 -19.98
C LEU A 494 15.52 6.12 -19.29
N ARG A 495 15.76 4.85 -19.59
CA ARG A 495 16.97 4.15 -19.12
C ARG A 495 18.27 4.78 -19.63
N LYS A 496 18.31 5.23 -20.90
CA LYS A 496 19.47 5.96 -21.44
C LYS A 496 19.66 7.30 -20.73
N VAL A 497 18.57 8.04 -20.51
CA VAL A 497 18.54 9.30 -19.75
C VAL A 497 19.05 9.09 -18.31
N GLN A 498 18.54 8.08 -17.61
CA GLN A 498 18.96 7.77 -16.24
C GLN A 498 20.46 7.40 -16.17
N LYS A 499 20.98 6.65 -17.15
CA LYS A 499 22.42 6.36 -17.23
C LYS A 499 23.25 7.64 -17.35
N VAL A 500 22.79 8.63 -18.12
CA VAL A 500 23.43 9.95 -18.19
C VAL A 500 23.32 10.68 -16.85
N ALA A 501 22.12 10.72 -16.26
CA ALA A 501 21.82 11.39 -15.00
C ALA A 501 22.69 10.93 -13.81
N HIS A 502 23.13 9.67 -13.83
CA HIS A 502 23.91 9.04 -12.74
C HIS A 502 25.36 8.69 -13.10
N SER A 503 25.87 9.12 -14.25
CA SER A 503 27.27 8.87 -14.64
C SER A 503 28.20 9.99 -14.17
N ASN A 504 29.50 9.69 -14.06
CA ASN A 504 30.54 10.65 -13.66
C ASN A 504 30.28 11.30 -12.29
N GLY A 505 29.77 10.55 -11.32
CA GLY A 505 29.47 11.04 -9.97
C GLY A 505 28.22 11.92 -9.86
N ARG A 506 27.46 12.10 -10.94
CA ARG A 506 26.19 12.81 -10.94
C ARG A 506 25.11 12.02 -10.22
N ASN A 507 24.12 12.72 -9.70
CA ASN A 507 22.94 12.14 -9.09
C ASN A 507 21.71 13.01 -9.37
N MET A 508 21.38 13.14 -10.67
CA MET A 508 20.35 14.06 -11.12
C MET A 508 18.95 13.46 -11.01
N VAL A 509 17.95 14.31 -10.73
CA VAL A 509 16.54 13.93 -10.72
C VAL A 509 15.92 14.06 -12.11
N ILE A 510 15.17 13.05 -12.55
CA ILE A 510 14.44 13.05 -13.82
C ILE A 510 12.93 13.02 -13.55
N THR A 511 12.17 13.96 -14.10
CA THR A 511 10.72 14.03 -13.93
C THR A 511 9.98 14.22 -15.25
N THR A 512 8.66 14.07 -15.24
CA THR A 512 7.82 14.28 -16.43
C THR A 512 6.44 14.85 -16.09
N GLU A 513 5.72 15.26 -17.13
CA GLU A 513 4.36 15.81 -17.10
C GLU A 513 3.32 14.77 -16.77
N CYS A 514 2.41 15.08 -15.84
CA CYS A 514 1.33 14.20 -15.39
C CYS A 514 1.86 12.86 -14.87
N ALA A 515 0.97 11.99 -14.41
CA ALA A 515 1.34 10.63 -14.01
C ALA A 515 0.81 9.60 -15.02
N ALA A 516 1.61 8.57 -15.27
CA ALA A 516 1.20 7.34 -15.92
C ALA A 516 2.11 6.23 -15.42
N GLU A 517 1.51 5.16 -14.90
CA GLU A 517 2.24 4.08 -14.22
C GLU A 517 3.39 3.45 -15.02
N PRO A 518 3.35 3.28 -16.37
CA PRO A 518 4.38 2.50 -17.06
C PRO A 518 5.76 3.16 -17.10
N PHE A 519 5.86 4.43 -16.72
CA PHE A 519 7.11 5.20 -16.74
C PHE A 519 7.75 5.35 -15.35
N MET A 520 7.14 4.78 -14.30
CA MET A 520 7.60 4.88 -12.89
C MET A 520 9.00 4.30 -12.62
N ASP A 521 9.52 3.46 -13.51
CA ASP A 521 10.88 2.90 -13.44
C ASP A 521 11.90 3.70 -14.28
N GLY A 522 11.45 4.76 -14.96
CA GLY A 522 12.30 5.62 -15.77
C GLY A 522 12.36 7.08 -15.28
N VAL A 523 11.41 7.51 -14.44
CA VAL A 523 11.36 8.85 -13.84
C VAL A 523 11.25 8.75 -12.32
N ASP A 524 11.77 9.77 -11.62
CA ASP A 524 11.81 9.84 -10.16
C ASP A 524 10.53 10.44 -9.54
N ALA A 525 9.87 11.36 -10.27
CA ALA A 525 8.61 11.96 -9.84
C ALA A 525 7.77 12.48 -11.02
N PHE A 526 6.47 12.68 -10.76
CA PHE A 526 5.51 13.20 -11.73
C PHE A 526 4.95 14.56 -11.31
N LEU A 527 4.88 15.50 -12.26
CA LEU A 527 4.22 16.79 -12.05
C LEU A 527 2.70 16.64 -12.16
N ILE A 528 2.00 16.93 -11.08
CA ILE A 528 0.53 16.92 -11.01
C ILE A 528 -0.02 18.34 -11.16
N TRP A 529 0.05 18.88 -12.39
CA TRP A 529 -0.38 20.25 -12.67
C TRP A 529 -1.86 20.37 -13.08
N ILE A 530 -2.54 19.26 -13.38
CA ILE A 530 -3.98 19.29 -13.65
C ILE A 530 -4.71 19.52 -12.32
N LYS A 531 -5.48 20.61 -12.25
CA LYS A 531 -6.22 20.98 -11.04
C LYS A 531 -7.28 19.93 -10.68
N PRO A 532 -7.34 19.49 -9.41
CA PRO A 532 -8.47 18.71 -8.95
C PRO A 532 -9.76 19.56 -8.99
N ASP A 533 -10.90 18.89 -9.10
CA ASP A 533 -12.23 19.45 -8.91
C ASP A 533 -12.93 18.78 -7.71
N GLU A 534 -14.18 19.13 -7.43
CA GLU A 534 -14.96 18.54 -6.32
C GLU A 534 -15.15 17.02 -6.40
N ARG A 535 -15.06 16.44 -7.61
CA ARG A 535 -15.19 14.99 -7.82
C ARG A 535 -13.87 14.25 -7.66
N SER A 536 -12.76 14.98 -7.51
CA SER A 536 -11.44 14.38 -7.55
C SER A 536 -11.14 13.60 -6.26
N ILE A 537 -10.57 12.40 -6.42
CA ILE A 537 -10.21 11.46 -5.36
C ILE A 537 -8.78 10.95 -5.58
N PRO A 538 -8.00 10.62 -4.54
CA PRO A 538 -6.57 10.29 -4.65
C PRO A 538 -6.31 8.84 -5.06
N MET A 539 -6.91 8.37 -6.17
CA MET A 539 -6.79 6.97 -6.60
C MET A 539 -5.34 6.59 -6.89
N ILE A 540 -4.57 7.44 -7.58
CA ILE A 540 -3.17 7.12 -7.88
C ILE A 540 -2.34 6.98 -6.60
N THR A 541 -2.59 7.82 -5.60
CA THR A 541 -1.92 7.73 -4.30
C THR A 541 -2.33 6.45 -3.57
N ALA A 542 -3.61 6.09 -3.58
CA ALA A 542 -4.09 4.85 -2.98
C ALA A 542 -3.43 3.60 -3.57
N VAL A 543 -3.07 3.64 -4.86
CA VAL A 543 -2.40 2.55 -5.59
C VAL A 543 -0.88 2.60 -5.46
N TYR A 544 -0.23 3.77 -5.46
CA TYR A 544 1.22 3.90 -5.66
C TYR A 544 1.98 4.69 -4.61
N SER A 545 1.32 5.16 -3.54
CA SER A 545 2.05 5.70 -2.37
C SER A 545 3.09 4.69 -1.85
N GLY A 546 4.26 5.21 -1.48
CA GLY A 546 5.46 4.44 -1.13
C GLY A 546 6.29 3.96 -2.34
N TYR A 547 5.78 4.07 -3.58
CA TYR A 547 6.45 3.64 -4.82
C TYR A 547 6.69 4.78 -5.83
N SER A 548 6.01 5.91 -5.70
CA SER A 548 6.17 7.08 -6.57
C SER A 548 6.06 8.38 -5.78
N ILE A 549 6.72 9.43 -6.27
CA ILE A 549 6.56 10.79 -5.77
C ILE A 549 5.73 11.60 -6.78
N TYR A 550 4.81 12.40 -6.26
CA TYR A 550 4.00 13.36 -7.00
C TYR A 550 4.32 14.75 -6.49
N PHE A 551 4.47 15.72 -7.40
CA PHE A 551 4.74 17.11 -7.01
C PHE A 551 3.86 18.11 -7.73
N GLY A 552 3.69 19.27 -7.10
CA GLY A 552 2.83 20.34 -7.56
C GLY A 552 1.44 20.35 -6.90
N SER A 553 0.91 21.55 -6.72
CA SER A 553 -0.44 21.82 -6.22
C SER A 553 -0.96 23.11 -6.84
N PRO A 554 -1.25 23.10 -8.16
CA PRO A 554 -1.58 24.28 -8.96
C PRO A 554 -2.76 25.09 -8.37
N ALA A 555 -2.52 26.35 -8.02
CA ALA A 555 -3.55 27.27 -7.55
C ALA A 555 -3.22 28.71 -7.98
N TRP A 556 -4.20 29.46 -8.49
CA TRP A 556 -3.96 30.81 -9.01
C TRP A 556 -4.20 31.88 -7.96
N PHE A 557 -3.38 32.92 -8.00
CA PHE A 557 -3.38 33.99 -7.00
C PHE A 557 -4.61 34.90 -7.06
N GLN A 558 -5.26 35.01 -8.24
CA GLN A 558 -6.49 35.79 -8.38
C GLN A 558 -7.70 35.21 -7.62
N HIS A 559 -7.61 33.98 -7.10
CA HIS A 559 -8.67 33.42 -6.26
C HIS A 559 -8.51 33.85 -4.80
N GLY A 560 -9.64 33.91 -4.11
CA GLY A 560 -9.68 34.18 -2.68
C GLY A 560 -8.85 33.16 -1.89
N ASP A 561 -8.37 33.58 -0.72
CA ASP A 561 -7.45 32.78 0.09
C ASP A 561 -8.02 31.40 0.43
N ARG A 562 -9.32 31.32 0.73
CA ARG A 562 -9.99 30.04 1.01
C ARG A 562 -9.93 29.05 -0.15
N ALA A 563 -10.23 29.47 -1.38
CA ALA A 563 -10.13 28.60 -2.56
C ALA A 563 -8.70 28.08 -2.76
N TRP A 564 -7.71 28.96 -2.57
CA TRP A 564 -6.30 28.61 -2.68
C TRP A 564 -5.86 27.63 -1.59
N ILE A 565 -6.27 27.87 -0.34
CA ILE A 565 -6.01 27.02 0.83
C ILE A 565 -6.64 25.63 0.65
N MET A 566 -7.88 25.55 0.14
CA MET A 566 -8.53 24.28 -0.16
C MET A 566 -7.73 23.45 -1.18
N ALA A 567 -7.16 24.09 -2.21
CA ALA A 567 -6.31 23.40 -3.19
C ALA A 567 -5.02 22.87 -2.56
N GLN A 568 -4.35 23.69 -1.73
CA GLN A 568 -3.11 23.29 -1.05
C GLN A 568 -3.34 22.19 0.00
N GLY A 569 -4.36 22.35 0.84
CA GLY A 569 -4.69 21.39 1.89
C GLY A 569 -5.07 20.02 1.32
N ARG A 570 -5.82 19.99 0.21
CA ARG A 570 -6.16 18.71 -0.43
C ARG A 570 -4.92 18.01 -1.02
N ALA A 571 -4.04 18.76 -1.69
CA ALA A 571 -2.80 18.21 -2.21
C ALA A 571 -1.89 17.67 -1.08
N PHE A 572 -1.87 18.35 0.08
CA PHE A 572 -1.17 17.87 1.27
C PHE A 572 -1.76 16.55 1.79
N LEU A 573 -3.08 16.47 1.97
CA LEU A 573 -3.77 15.25 2.43
C LEU A 573 -3.53 14.05 1.50
N TRP A 574 -3.28 14.30 0.21
CA TRP A 574 -3.03 13.29 -0.81
C TRP A 574 -1.54 12.98 -1.05
N GLY A 575 -0.67 13.58 -0.23
CA GLY A 575 0.77 13.28 -0.22
C GLY A 575 1.59 13.94 -1.32
N SER A 576 1.05 14.92 -2.07
CA SER A 576 1.82 15.68 -3.07
C SER A 576 2.91 16.54 -2.42
N GLN A 577 4.09 16.64 -3.05
CA GLN A 577 5.04 17.71 -2.75
C GLN A 577 4.44 19.04 -3.24
N ASN A 578 3.79 19.75 -2.31
CA ASN A 578 3.09 21.00 -2.56
C ASN A 578 3.96 22.10 -3.19
N GLY A 579 3.30 23.12 -3.72
CA GLY A 579 3.89 24.28 -4.35
C GLY A 579 3.65 24.27 -5.85
N TRP A 580 4.72 24.43 -6.61
CA TRP A 580 4.71 24.86 -8.01
C TRP A 580 4.10 26.27 -8.14
N MET A 581 4.54 27.16 -7.25
CA MET A 581 4.10 28.55 -7.16
C MET A 581 5.13 29.48 -7.77
N ASP A 582 4.67 30.49 -8.51
CA ASP A 582 5.57 31.55 -8.96
C ASP A 582 5.91 32.54 -7.83
N LEU A 583 6.91 33.38 -8.06
CA LEU A 583 7.44 34.34 -7.06
C LEU A 583 6.46 35.47 -6.71
N GLN A 584 5.34 35.64 -7.42
CA GLN A 584 4.29 36.58 -7.05
C GLN A 584 3.66 36.22 -5.70
N LEU A 585 3.78 34.96 -5.25
CA LEU A 585 3.36 34.51 -3.92
C LEU A 585 3.84 35.42 -2.78
N PHE A 586 4.99 36.08 -2.95
CA PHE A 586 5.60 36.93 -1.92
C PHE A 586 5.16 38.39 -1.98
N ARG A 587 4.22 38.76 -2.86
CA ARG A 587 3.63 40.10 -2.84
C ARG A 587 2.78 40.33 -1.58
N PRO A 588 2.66 41.58 -1.08
CA PRO A 588 1.95 41.87 0.16
C PRO A 588 0.51 41.32 0.24
N GLU A 589 -0.22 41.35 -0.87
CA GLU A 589 -1.59 40.84 -0.99
C GLU A 589 -1.71 39.30 -0.86
N HIS A 590 -0.59 38.57 -0.84
CA HIS A 590 -0.56 37.10 -0.76
C HIS A 590 0.10 36.58 0.52
N VAL A 591 0.34 37.45 1.51
CA VAL A 591 0.99 37.08 2.78
C VAL A 591 0.31 35.89 3.49
N LYS A 592 -1.03 35.82 3.45
CA LYS A 592 -1.80 34.70 4.02
C LYS A 592 -1.55 33.38 3.29
N LYS A 593 -1.49 33.42 1.96
CA LYS A 593 -1.18 32.26 1.10
C LYS A 593 0.25 31.77 1.34
N ALA A 594 1.22 32.70 1.40
CA ALA A 594 2.62 32.37 1.69
C ALA A 594 2.79 31.72 3.07
N ALA A 595 2.15 32.29 4.10
CA ALA A 595 2.19 31.76 5.46
C ALA A 595 1.57 30.35 5.55
N TYR A 596 0.43 30.13 4.87
CA TYR A 596 -0.18 28.80 4.80
C TYR A 596 0.72 27.80 4.07
N LEU A 597 1.35 28.18 2.95
CA LEU A 597 2.27 27.29 2.23
C LEU A 597 3.50 26.92 3.07
N LYS A 598 4.06 27.87 3.82
CA LYS A 598 5.15 27.61 4.78
C LYS A 598 4.73 26.54 5.79
N LYS A 599 3.53 26.66 6.36
CA LYS A 599 2.97 25.66 7.28
C LYS A 599 2.84 24.29 6.61
N VAL A 600 2.29 24.23 5.40
CA VAL A 600 2.18 22.98 4.60
C VAL A 600 3.54 22.34 4.39
N GLY A 601 4.54 23.10 3.94
CA GLY A 601 5.90 22.61 3.68
C GLY A 601 6.54 22.01 4.93
N LYS A 602 6.48 22.74 6.05
CA LYS A 602 7.00 22.27 7.35
C LYS A 602 6.30 21.00 7.82
N CYS A 603 4.97 20.96 7.76
CA CYS A 603 4.18 19.78 8.14
C CYS A 603 4.52 18.58 7.24
N ARG A 604 4.73 18.81 5.95
CA ARG A 604 5.13 17.76 5.01
C ARG A 604 6.48 17.16 5.36
N VAL A 605 7.49 17.99 5.66
CA VAL A 605 8.82 17.51 6.06
C VAL A 605 8.72 16.71 7.36
N ALA A 606 7.95 17.17 8.34
CA ALA A 606 7.70 16.41 9.58
C ALA A 606 6.97 15.07 9.32
N ALA A 607 6.07 15.03 8.33
CA ALA A 607 5.31 13.84 7.94
C ALA A 607 5.99 12.96 6.88
N LYS A 608 7.29 13.15 6.60
CA LYS A 608 8.02 12.46 5.52
C LYS A 608 7.86 10.94 5.54
N LYS A 609 7.87 10.32 6.72
CA LYS A 609 7.70 8.86 6.87
C LYS A 609 6.35 8.34 6.37
N PHE A 610 5.32 9.19 6.36
CA PHE A 610 4.00 8.88 5.82
C PHE A 610 3.91 9.23 4.34
N PHE A 611 4.16 10.49 3.96
CA PHE A 611 3.88 10.94 2.58
C PHE A 611 4.92 10.54 1.54
N THR A 612 6.19 10.41 1.93
CA THR A 612 7.26 10.03 0.99
C THR A 612 7.44 8.51 0.95
N PHE A 613 7.32 7.83 2.10
CA PHE A 613 7.63 6.40 2.22
C PHE A 613 6.43 5.52 2.56
N GLY A 614 5.40 6.08 3.18
CA GLY A 614 4.22 5.35 3.63
C GLY A 614 3.16 5.16 2.56
N GLU A 615 2.03 4.65 3.00
CA GLU A 615 0.89 4.29 2.16
C GLU A 615 -0.37 5.05 2.60
N LEU A 616 -1.07 5.66 1.66
CA LEU A 616 -2.44 6.15 1.89
C LEU A 616 -3.35 4.94 2.04
N VAL A 617 -3.90 4.71 3.23
CA VAL A 617 -4.72 3.52 3.51
C VAL A 617 -6.22 3.84 3.55
N ASP A 618 -6.61 5.05 3.93
CA ASP A 618 -8.02 5.45 3.98
C ASP A 618 -8.20 6.99 3.92
N LEU A 619 -9.46 7.46 3.83
CA LEU A 619 -9.88 8.84 4.05
C LEU A 619 -10.71 8.94 5.33
N ILE A 620 -10.68 10.10 6.00
CA ILE A 620 -11.52 10.32 7.17
C ILE A 620 -12.95 10.61 6.73
N GLU A 621 -13.88 9.75 7.12
CA GLU A 621 -15.32 9.98 7.05
C GLU A 621 -15.82 10.57 8.38
N PRO A 622 -16.34 11.82 8.38
CA PRO A 622 -16.89 12.42 9.59
C PRO A 622 -18.16 11.69 10.05
N ILE A 623 -18.30 11.51 11.37
CA ILE A 623 -19.54 10.99 11.98
C ILE A 623 -20.46 12.12 12.48
N ASN A 624 -19.95 13.36 12.54
CA ASN A 624 -20.74 14.55 12.79
C ASN A 624 -21.07 15.28 11.47
N ASP A 625 -22.01 16.22 11.52
CA ASP A 625 -22.37 17.05 10.36
C ASP A 625 -21.26 18.09 10.05
N VAL A 626 -20.33 17.71 9.18
CA VAL A 626 -19.33 18.62 8.63
C VAL A 626 -19.92 19.34 7.42
N LYS A 627 -20.24 20.62 7.60
CA LYS A 627 -20.79 21.48 6.54
C LYS A 627 -19.89 21.53 5.32
N THR A 628 -20.49 21.75 4.16
CA THR A 628 -19.77 22.02 2.90
C THR A 628 -19.62 23.52 2.63
N ILE A 629 -18.61 23.88 1.86
CA ILE A 629 -18.35 25.23 1.34
C ILE A 629 -18.12 25.17 -0.18
N THR A 630 -18.56 26.22 -0.88
CA THR A 630 -18.41 26.35 -2.33
C THR A 630 -17.49 27.52 -2.65
N GLU A 631 -16.51 27.28 -3.50
CA GLU A 631 -15.52 28.28 -3.93
C GLU A 631 -15.34 28.29 -5.44
N THR A 632 -14.96 29.44 -5.99
CA THR A 632 -14.63 29.57 -7.43
C THR A 632 -13.27 28.95 -7.73
N TRP A 633 -13.27 27.90 -8.53
CA TRP A 633 -12.11 27.13 -8.97
C TRP A 633 -12.05 27.18 -10.51
N PRO A 634 -10.97 27.71 -11.11
CA PRO A 634 -10.89 27.76 -12.57
C PRO A 634 -10.59 26.35 -13.12
N ASP A 635 -11.29 25.95 -14.19
CA ASP A 635 -10.86 24.82 -15.02
C ASP A 635 -9.80 25.28 -16.03
N HIS A 636 -9.18 24.33 -16.73
CA HIS A 636 -8.33 24.62 -17.87
C HIS A 636 -9.06 25.51 -18.88
N GLY A 637 -8.45 26.63 -19.30
CA GLY A 637 -9.05 27.58 -20.25
C GLY A 637 -9.82 28.76 -19.62
N ASN A 638 -9.64 29.07 -18.34
CA ASN A 638 -10.25 30.22 -17.64
C ASN A 638 -11.79 30.21 -17.55
N HIS A 639 -12.44 29.07 -17.74
CA HIS A 639 -13.87 28.95 -17.42
C HIS A 639 -14.04 28.85 -15.90
N PRO A 640 -14.76 29.79 -15.25
CA PRO A 640 -15.03 29.70 -13.83
C PRO A 640 -15.90 28.46 -13.58
N ARG A 641 -15.40 27.55 -12.76
CA ARG A 641 -16.19 26.49 -12.13
C ARG A 641 -16.26 26.74 -10.64
N THR A 642 -17.20 26.08 -9.98
CA THR A 642 -17.23 26.02 -8.52
C THR A 642 -16.78 24.64 -8.06
N ALA A 643 -16.24 24.58 -6.85
CA ALA A 643 -15.98 23.33 -6.16
C ALA A 643 -16.63 23.37 -4.79
N THR A 644 -17.48 22.37 -4.50
CA THR A 644 -18.12 22.20 -3.20
C THR A 644 -17.43 21.09 -2.42
N LEU A 645 -16.87 21.42 -1.26
CA LEU A 645 -16.14 20.47 -0.40
C LEU A 645 -16.60 20.54 1.05
N PRO A 646 -16.39 19.47 1.84
CA PRO A 646 -16.41 19.55 3.29
C PRO A 646 -15.46 20.62 3.82
N THR A 647 -15.87 21.32 4.89
CA THR A 647 -15.09 22.38 5.54
C THR A 647 -13.86 21.87 6.28
N ILE A 648 -13.86 20.60 6.69
CA ILE A 648 -12.69 19.83 7.12
C ILE A 648 -12.63 18.54 6.30
N GLN A 649 -11.44 18.16 5.85
CA GLN A 649 -11.18 16.85 5.25
C GLN A 649 -10.01 16.17 5.97
N GLY A 650 -9.92 14.85 5.84
CA GLY A 650 -8.78 14.11 6.35
C GLY A 650 -8.40 12.87 5.56
N SER A 651 -7.19 12.40 5.80
CA SER A 651 -6.64 11.17 5.24
C SER A 651 -5.89 10.36 6.29
N VAL A 652 -5.82 9.05 6.06
CA VAL A 652 -5.16 8.08 6.93
C VAL A 652 -4.00 7.45 6.16
N TRP A 653 -2.81 7.51 6.74
CA TRP A 653 -1.60 6.96 6.15
C TRP A 653 -0.93 5.99 7.09
N LYS A 654 -0.36 4.91 6.55
CA LYS A 654 0.45 3.96 7.31
C LYS A 654 1.92 4.15 6.95
N ALA A 655 2.76 4.40 7.95
CA ALA A 655 4.19 4.46 7.79
C ALA A 655 4.82 3.05 7.79
N GLU A 656 6.06 2.96 7.28
CA GLU A 656 6.78 1.68 7.19
C GLU A 656 7.21 1.11 8.54
N ASP A 657 7.37 1.98 9.54
CA ASP A 657 7.62 1.60 10.94
C ASP A 657 6.39 0.98 11.61
N GLY A 658 5.28 0.88 10.88
CA GLY A 658 4.03 0.31 11.36
C GLY A 658 3.14 1.30 12.10
N THR A 659 3.48 2.58 12.19
CA THR A 659 2.62 3.61 12.79
C THR A 659 1.53 4.11 11.83
N LEU A 660 0.45 4.65 12.39
CA LEU A 660 -0.70 5.17 11.64
C LEU A 660 -0.81 6.69 11.82
N GLY A 661 -0.82 7.45 10.74
CA GLY A 661 -0.95 8.90 10.72
C GLY A 661 -2.35 9.33 10.28
N ILE A 662 -2.99 10.19 11.05
CA ILE A 662 -4.24 10.88 10.71
C ILE A 662 -3.92 12.33 10.39
N PHE A 663 -4.32 12.77 9.21
CA PHE A 663 -4.06 14.11 8.69
C PHE A 663 -5.39 14.82 8.49
N LEU A 664 -5.52 16.03 9.03
CA LEU A 664 -6.74 16.84 8.94
C LEU A 664 -6.38 18.24 8.43
N ALA A 665 -7.25 18.80 7.58
CA ALA A 665 -7.13 20.17 7.10
C ALA A 665 -8.45 20.93 7.28
N ASN A 666 -8.43 22.03 8.03
CA ASN A 666 -9.55 22.97 8.16
C ASN A 666 -9.44 24.06 7.09
N TYR A 667 -10.49 24.30 6.32
CA TYR A 667 -10.49 25.32 5.26
C TYR A 667 -11.13 26.65 5.68
N LEU A 668 -11.63 26.75 6.91
CA LEU A 668 -12.31 27.95 7.39
C LEU A 668 -11.35 28.93 8.08
N GLU A 669 -11.69 30.21 7.97
CA GLU A 669 -11.12 31.32 8.76
C GLU A 669 -11.61 31.34 10.22
N LYS A 670 -12.22 30.25 10.68
CA LYS A 670 -12.72 30.08 12.04
C LYS A 670 -12.45 28.67 12.52
N SER A 671 -12.52 28.50 13.84
CA SER A 671 -12.43 27.16 14.42
C SER A 671 -13.57 26.28 13.91
N ASN A 672 -13.27 25.00 13.67
CA ASN A 672 -14.22 24.02 13.17
C ASN A 672 -13.95 22.66 13.83
N THR A 673 -14.96 21.80 13.91
CA THR A 673 -14.86 20.53 14.65
C THR A 673 -15.20 19.36 13.74
N ILE A 674 -14.39 18.30 13.82
CA ILE A 674 -14.65 17.02 13.17
C ILE A 674 -14.69 15.92 14.23
N GLU A 675 -15.68 15.06 14.14
CA GLU A 675 -15.74 13.80 14.86
C GLU A 675 -15.54 12.66 13.89
N PHE A 676 -14.75 11.66 14.25
CA PHE A 676 -14.54 10.47 13.42
C PHE A 676 -14.27 9.25 14.28
N ARG A 677 -14.38 8.08 13.65
CA ARG A 677 -13.99 6.79 14.22
C ARG A 677 -12.86 6.19 13.41
N ILE A 678 -11.94 5.52 14.09
CA ILE A 678 -10.88 4.74 13.45
C ILE A 678 -10.61 3.52 14.30
N ASP A 679 -10.45 2.37 13.67
CA ASP A 679 -9.95 1.17 14.34
C ASP A 679 -8.50 0.93 13.90
N PRO A 680 -7.50 1.29 14.73
CA PRO A 680 -6.11 1.05 14.37
C PRO A 680 -5.77 -0.44 14.15
N THR A 681 -6.57 -1.38 14.69
CA THR A 681 -6.34 -2.82 14.49
C THR A 681 -6.57 -3.27 13.05
N GLU A 682 -7.52 -2.63 12.34
CA GLU A 682 -7.76 -2.88 10.90
C GLU A 682 -6.53 -2.55 10.04
N TYR A 683 -5.67 -1.66 10.55
CA TYR A 683 -4.41 -1.26 9.91
C TYR A 683 -3.19 -2.00 10.48
N GLY A 684 -3.39 -2.97 11.37
CA GLY A 684 -2.33 -3.78 11.97
C GLY A 684 -1.61 -3.12 13.16
N ILE A 685 -2.23 -2.16 13.84
CA ILE A 685 -1.69 -1.56 15.07
C ILE A 685 -2.21 -2.34 16.29
N GLY A 686 -1.32 -2.69 17.24
CA GLY A 686 -1.72 -3.20 18.57
C GLY A 686 -1.54 -4.71 18.82
N SER A 687 -0.74 -5.44 18.04
CA SER A 687 -0.51 -6.89 18.28
C SER A 687 0.31 -7.19 19.55
N VAL A 688 0.99 -6.20 20.11
CA VAL A 688 1.96 -6.37 21.21
C VAL A 688 1.59 -5.63 22.50
N SER A 689 0.48 -4.86 22.50
CA SER A 689 0.11 -3.97 23.61
C SER A 689 -1.37 -3.65 23.61
N THR A 690 -1.98 -3.61 24.79
CA THR A 690 -3.40 -3.24 24.99
C THR A 690 -3.63 -1.72 24.97
N TRP A 691 -2.61 -0.94 24.63
CA TRP A 691 -2.68 0.52 24.64
C TRP A 691 -2.10 1.11 23.37
N TYR A 692 -2.71 2.21 22.93
CA TYR A 692 -2.16 3.10 21.91
C TYR A 692 -1.56 4.34 22.56
N ILE A 693 -0.51 4.88 21.93
CA ILE A 693 -0.01 6.23 22.19
C ILE A 693 -0.41 7.08 20.99
N ILE A 694 -1.05 8.21 21.26
CA ILE A 694 -1.49 9.18 20.26
C ILE A 694 -0.63 10.43 20.45
N THR A 695 0.11 10.80 19.41
CA THR A 695 1.05 11.92 19.43
C THR A 695 0.65 12.93 18.37
N GLN A 696 0.46 14.19 18.74
CA GLN A 696 0.35 15.26 17.75
C GLN A 696 1.74 15.56 17.20
N ILE A 697 1.90 15.34 15.89
CA ILE A 697 3.15 15.65 15.19
C ILE A 697 3.13 17.13 14.81
N GLN A 698 4.17 17.86 15.18
CA GLN A 698 4.34 19.26 14.85
C GLN A 698 5.76 19.51 14.31
N PRO A 699 5.96 20.50 13.43
CA PRO A 699 7.28 20.75 12.86
C PRO A 699 8.39 21.07 13.87
N GLU A 700 8.06 21.67 15.02
CA GLU A 700 9.05 22.05 16.02
C GLU A 700 9.23 20.99 17.12
N LYS A 701 8.11 20.52 17.69
CA LYS A 701 8.14 19.52 18.76
C LYS A 701 6.84 18.73 18.83
N ASN A 702 6.97 17.41 18.85
CA ASN A 702 5.84 16.52 19.04
C ASN A 702 5.28 16.61 20.45
N HIS A 703 3.97 16.43 20.58
CA HIS A 703 3.26 16.42 21.86
C HIS A 703 2.49 15.10 22.01
N ILE A 704 2.73 14.36 23.10
CA ILE A 704 1.91 13.19 23.41
C ILE A 704 0.57 13.70 23.92
N GLU A 705 -0.48 13.45 23.15
CA GLU A 705 -1.84 13.89 23.46
C GLU A 705 -2.51 12.94 24.46
N GLU A 706 -2.39 11.64 24.19
CA GLU A 706 -3.24 10.66 24.86
C GLU A 706 -2.60 9.26 24.87
N ARG A 707 -2.87 8.50 25.94
CA ARG A 707 -2.72 7.05 25.96
C ARG A 707 -4.11 6.43 26.04
N ALA A 708 -4.54 5.77 24.96
CA ALA A 708 -5.87 5.19 24.84
C ALA A 708 -5.81 3.67 24.92
N LYS A 709 -6.84 3.01 25.47
CA LYS A 709 -6.94 1.54 25.37
C LYS A 709 -7.11 1.11 23.92
N GLN A 710 -6.59 -0.07 23.59
CA GLN A 710 -6.77 -0.68 22.29
C GLN A 710 -8.26 -0.89 21.98
N GLY A 711 -8.63 -0.69 20.71
CA GLY A 711 -10.00 -0.79 20.20
C GLY A 711 -10.33 0.35 19.24
N ILE A 712 -11.62 0.49 18.93
CA ILE A 712 -12.12 1.58 18.08
C ILE A 712 -11.97 2.91 18.81
N LEU A 713 -11.20 3.83 18.23
CA LEU A 713 -11.03 5.18 18.73
C LEU A 713 -12.11 6.09 18.16
N LYS A 714 -12.93 6.69 19.02
CA LYS A 714 -13.82 7.80 18.67
C LYS A 714 -13.15 9.10 19.07
N ARG A 715 -12.88 10.00 18.12
CA ARG A 715 -12.17 11.26 18.38
C ARG A 715 -13.01 12.47 17.99
N THR A 716 -12.83 13.55 18.75
CA THR A 716 -13.39 14.87 18.47
C THR A 716 -12.23 15.86 18.39
N GLU A 717 -11.98 16.40 17.21
CA GLU A 717 -10.86 17.30 16.94
C GLU A 717 -11.39 18.69 16.61
N LYS A 718 -11.10 19.67 17.48
CA LYS A 718 -11.37 21.09 17.23
C LYS A 718 -10.15 21.74 16.61
N LEU A 719 -10.25 22.08 15.33
CA LEU A 719 -9.19 22.71 14.55
C LEU A 719 -9.37 24.24 14.55
N VAL A 720 -8.29 24.98 14.76
CA VAL A 720 -8.26 26.47 14.67
C VAL A 720 -8.31 26.91 13.18
N PRO A 721 -8.47 28.22 12.88
CA PRO A 721 -8.51 28.70 11.50
C PRO A 721 -7.34 28.18 10.65
N TRP A 722 -7.66 27.60 9.49
CA TRP A 722 -6.67 27.09 8.53
C TRP A 722 -5.64 26.11 9.13
N GLU A 723 -6.05 25.33 10.13
CA GLU A 723 -5.17 24.36 10.74
C GLU A 723 -4.92 23.14 9.84
N ILE A 724 -3.67 22.68 9.84
CA ILE A 724 -3.28 21.32 9.42
C ILE A 724 -2.89 20.61 10.70
N ARG A 725 -3.56 19.49 10.99
CA ARG A 725 -3.29 18.66 12.17
C ARG A 725 -2.81 17.29 11.74
N ILE A 726 -1.81 16.79 12.44
CA ILE A 726 -1.22 15.46 12.24
C ILE A 726 -1.26 14.73 13.58
N LEU A 727 -1.92 13.59 13.63
CA LEU A 727 -1.92 12.68 14.78
C LEU A 727 -1.25 11.38 14.36
N GLU A 728 -0.27 10.93 15.13
CA GLU A 728 0.35 9.63 14.97
C GLU A 728 -0.17 8.69 16.05
N ILE A 729 -0.61 7.51 15.64
CA ILE A 729 -1.07 6.42 16.49
C ILE A 729 -0.07 5.28 16.37
N GLN A 730 0.45 4.85 17.50
CA GLN A 730 1.33 3.69 17.61
C GLN A 730 0.90 2.79 18.76
N ALA A 731 1.23 1.50 18.68
CA ALA A 731 1.11 0.63 19.86
C ALA A 731 2.06 1.14 20.95
N ALA A 732 1.60 1.22 22.19
CA ALA A 732 2.46 1.56 23.31
C ALA A 732 3.50 0.44 23.48
N SER A 733 4.77 0.78 23.70
CA SER A 733 5.76 -0.23 24.05
C SER A 733 5.30 -1.01 25.29
N PRO A 734 5.44 -2.35 25.30
CA PRO A 734 5.11 -3.13 26.48
C PRO A 734 5.95 -2.64 27.67
N LYS A 735 5.33 -2.46 28.84
CA LYS A 735 6.01 -2.08 30.09
C LYS A 735 6.67 -3.27 30.79
N TYR A 736 6.99 -4.31 30.05
CA TYR A 736 7.59 -5.55 30.54
C TYR A 736 8.70 -5.99 29.61
N THR A 737 9.70 -6.68 30.15
CA THR A 737 10.81 -7.24 29.38
C THR A 737 10.30 -8.37 28.48
N PRO A 738 10.52 -8.32 27.15
CA PRO A 738 10.09 -9.37 26.25
C PRO A 738 10.91 -10.65 26.47
N THR A 739 10.34 -11.82 26.16
CA THR A 739 10.99 -13.12 26.37
C THR A 739 12.33 -13.26 25.63
N SER A 740 12.51 -12.53 24.52
CA SER A 740 13.78 -12.48 23.78
C SER A 740 14.94 -11.92 24.60
N ASP A 741 14.67 -11.15 25.64
CA ASP A 741 15.67 -10.56 26.53
C ASP A 741 15.90 -11.42 27.79
N TYR A 742 15.57 -12.72 27.71
CA TYR A 742 15.88 -13.70 28.74
C TYR A 742 16.77 -14.81 28.18
N SER A 743 17.79 -15.17 28.95
CA SER A 743 18.64 -16.31 28.66
C SER A 743 18.08 -17.57 29.32
N SER A 744 17.84 -18.60 28.52
CA SER A 744 17.37 -19.89 29.03
C SER A 744 18.53 -20.72 29.61
N ARG A 745 18.36 -21.23 30.83
CA ARG A 745 19.26 -22.14 31.52
C ARG A 745 18.49 -23.37 32.01
N LYS A 746 19.22 -24.45 32.28
CA LYS A 746 18.67 -25.66 32.89
C LYS A 746 19.31 -25.88 34.26
N ILE A 747 18.51 -25.93 35.33
CA ILE A 747 18.96 -26.11 36.72
C ILE A 747 18.10 -27.20 37.37
N GLU A 748 18.71 -28.27 37.89
CA GLU A 748 18.02 -29.41 38.52
C GLU A 748 16.85 -29.99 37.68
N ASP A 749 16.98 -29.92 36.34
CA ASP A 749 15.97 -30.25 35.32
C ASP A 749 14.81 -29.26 35.09
N TRP A 750 14.76 -28.13 35.81
CA TRP A 750 13.84 -27.03 35.48
C TRP A 750 14.39 -26.15 34.35
N LYS A 751 13.48 -25.61 33.55
CA LYS A 751 13.76 -24.51 32.60
C LYS A 751 13.73 -23.18 33.36
N ILE A 752 14.88 -22.52 33.45
CA ILE A 752 15.03 -21.21 34.09
C ILE A 752 15.22 -20.16 33.00
N LEU A 753 14.46 -19.07 33.03
CA LEU A 753 14.58 -17.92 32.14
C LEU A 753 15.12 -16.74 32.94
N VAL A 754 16.39 -16.38 32.71
CA VAL A 754 17.08 -15.34 33.48
C VAL A 754 17.11 -14.05 32.68
N ASN A 755 16.60 -12.97 33.25
CA ASN A 755 16.60 -11.65 32.65
C ASN A 755 18.05 -11.23 32.29
N ASN A 756 18.27 -10.77 31.05
CA ASN A 756 19.61 -10.42 30.57
C ASN A 756 20.25 -9.24 31.32
N GLU A 757 19.46 -8.29 31.83
CA GLU A 757 19.96 -7.20 32.70
C GLU A 757 20.57 -7.78 33.98
N LEU A 758 19.85 -8.68 34.65
CA LEU A 758 20.39 -9.40 35.82
C LEU A 758 21.69 -10.12 35.45
N LEU A 759 21.66 -10.85 34.33
CA LEU A 759 22.74 -11.76 33.97
C LEU A 759 24.02 -11.05 33.52
N PHE A 760 23.91 -9.94 32.80
CA PHE A 760 25.05 -9.27 32.19
C PHE A 760 25.45 -7.97 32.89
N GLU A 761 24.51 -7.24 33.49
CA GLU A 761 24.80 -5.98 34.19
C GLU A 761 24.98 -6.18 35.70
N HIS A 762 24.38 -7.23 36.26
CA HIS A 762 24.42 -7.57 37.69
C HIS A 762 24.94 -9.00 37.95
N ALA A 763 25.98 -9.40 37.22
CA ALA A 763 26.48 -10.78 37.17
C ALA A 763 26.71 -11.42 38.55
N GLN A 764 27.31 -10.71 39.52
CA GLN A 764 27.53 -11.25 40.87
C GLN A 764 26.21 -11.57 41.59
N LEU A 765 25.22 -10.68 41.50
CA LEU A 765 23.89 -10.91 42.07
C LEU A 765 23.19 -12.07 41.35
N ALA A 766 23.34 -12.18 40.03
CA ALA A 766 22.81 -13.30 39.26
C ALA A 766 23.41 -14.63 39.72
N ASP A 767 24.73 -14.70 39.92
CA ASP A 767 25.41 -15.90 40.37
C ASP A 767 24.94 -16.33 41.77
N ASP A 768 24.79 -15.37 42.70
CA ASP A 768 24.28 -15.65 44.05
C ASP A 768 22.84 -16.16 44.02
N VAL A 769 21.96 -15.52 43.22
CA VAL A 769 20.57 -15.95 43.05
C VAL A 769 20.48 -17.34 42.44
N LEU A 770 21.21 -17.60 41.36
CA LEU A 770 21.17 -18.89 40.68
C LEU A 770 21.78 -20.00 41.54
N LYS A 771 22.79 -19.69 42.36
CA LYS A 771 23.36 -20.62 43.35
C LYS A 771 22.33 -20.99 44.42
N LEU A 772 21.63 -20.01 44.99
CA LEU A 772 20.57 -20.26 45.98
C LEU A 772 19.38 -21.00 45.37
N LEU A 773 18.93 -20.59 44.18
CA LEU A 773 17.83 -21.24 43.47
C LEU A 773 18.17 -22.71 43.16
N LYS A 774 19.39 -22.99 42.71
CA LYS A 774 19.88 -24.36 42.53
C LYS A 774 19.80 -25.17 43.82
N GLN A 775 20.24 -24.59 44.95
CA GLN A 775 20.15 -25.28 46.25
C GLN A 775 18.69 -25.58 46.63
N GLN A 776 17.77 -24.64 46.49
CA GLN A 776 16.35 -24.87 46.82
C GLN A 776 15.72 -25.92 45.90
N LEU A 777 15.96 -25.86 44.59
CA LEU A 777 15.46 -26.87 43.64
C LEU A 777 16.04 -28.26 43.91
N TYR A 778 17.30 -28.34 44.35
CA TYR A 778 17.92 -29.58 44.78
C TYR A 778 17.27 -30.13 46.05
N GLN A 779 16.96 -29.27 47.03
CA GLN A 779 16.22 -29.69 48.23
C GLN A 779 14.84 -30.27 47.88
N ILE A 780 14.09 -29.61 46.99
CA ILE A 780 12.80 -30.09 46.50
C ILE A 780 12.95 -31.46 45.82
N THR A 781 13.95 -31.62 44.96
CA THR A 781 14.27 -32.89 44.28
C THR A 781 14.49 -34.05 45.25
N ARG A 782 15.00 -33.78 46.46
CA ARG A 782 15.27 -34.81 47.46
C ARG A 782 14.05 -35.25 48.27
N VAL A 783 13.04 -34.40 48.39
CA VAL A 783 11.91 -34.63 49.32
C VAL A 783 10.59 -34.92 48.60
N VAL A 784 10.41 -34.42 47.38
CA VAL A 784 9.18 -34.64 46.60
C VAL A 784 9.26 -35.96 45.82
N PRO A 785 8.23 -36.83 45.87
CA PRO A 785 8.23 -38.09 45.12
C PRO A 785 8.37 -37.89 43.61
N ALA A 786 8.94 -38.89 42.92
CA ALA A 786 9.34 -38.79 41.51
C ALA A 786 8.19 -38.39 40.56
N GLU A 787 6.98 -38.87 40.81
CA GLU A 787 5.79 -38.59 39.99
C GLU A 787 5.36 -37.11 40.07
N PRO A 788 5.04 -36.53 41.24
CA PRO A 788 4.82 -35.09 41.36
C PRO A 788 6.02 -34.23 40.93
N LEU A 789 7.25 -34.66 41.23
CA LEU A 789 8.45 -33.92 40.86
C LEU A 789 8.58 -33.75 39.34
N LYS A 790 8.18 -34.76 38.56
CA LYS A 790 8.15 -34.68 37.09
C LYS A 790 7.20 -33.59 36.59
N GLU A 791 6.05 -33.43 37.25
CA GLU A 791 5.11 -32.35 36.91
C GLU A 791 5.65 -30.99 37.32
N LEU A 792 6.25 -30.86 38.50
CA LEU A 792 6.89 -29.61 38.92
C LEU A 792 8.00 -29.15 37.96
N ARG A 793 8.79 -30.08 37.41
CA ARG A 793 9.88 -29.78 36.45
C ARG A 793 9.40 -29.24 35.10
N ARG A 794 8.11 -29.39 34.77
CA ARG A 794 7.52 -28.80 33.55
C ARG A 794 7.29 -27.30 33.68
N ILE A 795 7.24 -26.79 34.92
CA ILE A 795 6.90 -25.40 35.21
C ILE A 795 8.15 -24.54 35.02
N PRO A 796 8.13 -23.57 34.08
CA PRO A 796 9.24 -22.65 33.92
C PRO A 796 9.38 -21.73 35.14
N ILE A 797 10.62 -21.34 35.45
CA ILE A 797 10.90 -20.33 36.47
C ILE A 797 11.58 -19.14 35.81
N TRP A 798 11.00 -17.95 35.98
CA TRP A 798 11.52 -16.68 35.49
C TRP A 798 12.29 -15.98 36.61
N VAL A 799 13.44 -15.41 36.30
CA VAL A 799 14.27 -14.70 37.28
C VAL A 799 14.53 -13.29 36.80
N GLU A 800 13.99 -12.32 37.53
CA GLU A 800 14.12 -10.89 37.27
C GLU A 800 15.23 -10.27 38.11
N TYR A 801 15.83 -9.19 37.59
CA TYR A 801 16.64 -8.30 38.44
C TYR A 801 15.72 -7.60 39.45
N LYS A 802 14.78 -6.79 38.94
CA LYS A 802 13.81 -6.02 39.74
C LYS A 802 12.57 -5.70 38.91
N ALA A 803 11.54 -6.54 39.02
CA ALA A 803 10.25 -6.28 38.41
C ALA A 803 9.64 -4.97 38.97
N PRO A 804 9.08 -4.10 38.12
CA PRO A 804 8.59 -2.79 38.56
C PRO A 804 7.27 -2.84 39.33
N ARG A 805 6.56 -3.98 39.31
CA ARG A 805 5.17 -4.08 39.81
C ARG A 805 5.02 -4.77 41.14
N HIS A 806 5.87 -5.74 41.46
CA HIS A 806 5.77 -6.48 42.71
C HIS A 806 7.14 -6.96 43.18
N PRO A 807 7.36 -7.03 44.50
CA PRO A 807 8.68 -7.36 45.07
C PRO A 807 8.87 -8.83 45.42
N CYS A 808 7.83 -9.66 45.33
CA CYS A 808 7.77 -11.03 45.84
C CYS A 808 7.92 -12.07 44.73
N MET A 809 8.19 -13.32 45.10
CA MET A 809 8.02 -14.41 44.15
C MET A 809 6.52 -14.66 43.96
N CYS A 810 6.10 -15.12 42.79
CA CYS A 810 4.69 -15.46 42.56
C CYS A 810 4.51 -16.49 41.43
N TYR A 811 3.36 -17.16 41.45
CA TYR A 811 2.85 -17.97 40.36
C TYR A 811 1.85 -17.19 39.49
N HIS A 812 1.91 -17.38 38.17
CA HIS A 812 1.08 -16.64 37.19
C HIS A 812 0.02 -17.53 36.53
N PRO A 813 -1.24 -17.60 37.03
CA PRO A 813 -2.21 -18.61 36.59
C PRO A 813 -3.02 -18.28 35.33
N ASN A 814 -3.08 -17.01 34.90
CA ASN A 814 -4.04 -16.53 33.89
C ASN A 814 -3.41 -15.54 32.89
N ARG A 815 -3.32 -15.94 31.62
CA ARG A 815 -2.77 -15.08 30.55
C ARG A 815 -3.53 -13.77 30.31
N GLN A 816 -4.85 -13.79 30.38
CA GLN A 816 -5.66 -12.58 30.13
C GLN A 816 -5.39 -11.51 31.19
N TRP A 817 -5.28 -11.92 32.45
CA TRP A 817 -4.90 -11.03 33.54
C TRP A 817 -3.51 -10.43 33.34
N LEU A 818 -2.54 -11.22 32.86
CA LEU A 818 -1.19 -10.73 32.54
C LEU A 818 -1.24 -9.64 31.45
N ILE A 819 -2.00 -9.87 30.38
CA ILE A 819 -2.18 -8.91 29.28
C ILE A 819 -2.78 -7.60 29.81
N GLU A 820 -3.85 -7.68 30.61
CA GLU A 820 -4.57 -6.52 31.13
C GLU A 820 -3.76 -5.68 32.12
N ASN A 821 -2.81 -6.30 32.81
CA ASN A 821 -1.96 -5.66 33.81
C ASN A 821 -0.54 -5.39 33.30
N ASP A 822 -0.33 -5.41 31.98
CA ASP A 822 0.94 -5.13 31.30
C ASP A 822 2.10 -6.06 31.77
N PHE A 823 1.85 -7.31 32.17
CA PHE A 823 2.87 -8.35 32.40
C PHE A 823 3.19 -9.10 31.10
N ASN A 824 4.34 -9.79 31.04
CA ASN A 824 4.67 -10.66 29.91
C ASN A 824 3.67 -11.83 29.84
N PRO A 825 2.82 -11.94 28.79
CA PRO A 825 1.79 -12.97 28.70
C PRO A 825 2.34 -14.40 28.62
N GLU A 826 3.61 -14.57 28.22
CA GLU A 826 4.30 -15.87 28.17
C GLU A 826 4.70 -16.40 29.55
N LYS A 827 4.51 -15.61 30.62
CA LYS A 827 4.66 -16.07 32.01
C LYS A 827 3.47 -16.90 32.50
N GLU A 828 2.41 -17.07 31.71
CA GLU A 828 1.31 -17.96 32.09
C GLU A 828 1.81 -19.36 32.48
N ARG A 829 1.30 -19.87 33.61
CA ARG A 829 1.65 -21.16 34.22
C ARG A 829 3.15 -21.29 34.49
N SER A 830 3.73 -20.24 35.05
CA SER A 830 5.14 -20.21 35.47
C SER A 830 5.30 -19.54 36.82
N VAL A 831 6.45 -19.78 37.46
CA VAL A 831 6.86 -19.10 38.69
C VAL A 831 7.80 -17.95 38.32
N GLU A 832 7.67 -16.81 38.98
CA GLU A 832 8.52 -15.63 38.78
C GLU A 832 9.21 -15.23 40.09
N VAL A 833 10.55 -15.27 40.10
CA VAL A 833 11.39 -14.56 41.06
C VAL A 833 11.45 -13.09 40.61
N ALA A 834 10.57 -12.25 41.15
CA ALA A 834 10.40 -10.89 40.64
C ALA A 834 11.47 -9.89 41.12
N ASN A 835 12.21 -10.21 42.19
CA ASN A 835 13.30 -9.37 42.66
C ASN A 835 14.44 -10.23 43.21
N ALA A 836 15.58 -10.21 42.52
CA ALA A 836 16.78 -10.96 42.84
C ALA A 836 17.28 -10.71 44.28
N GLN A 837 17.31 -9.44 44.71
CA GLN A 837 17.83 -9.07 46.03
C GLN A 837 16.89 -9.51 47.15
N ASN A 838 15.58 -9.38 46.94
CA ASN A 838 14.58 -9.83 47.91
C ASN A 838 14.58 -11.35 48.02
N PHE A 839 14.74 -12.08 46.92
CA PHE A 839 14.83 -13.54 46.94
C PHE A 839 15.94 -14.03 47.87
N LEU A 840 17.15 -13.46 47.75
CA LEU A 840 18.26 -13.78 48.66
C LEU A 840 17.97 -13.44 50.12
N LYS A 841 17.26 -12.34 50.37
CA LYS A 841 17.00 -11.85 51.74
C LYS A 841 15.85 -12.60 52.41
N TRP A 842 14.75 -12.81 51.71
CA TRP A 842 13.49 -13.31 52.26
C TRP A 842 13.50 -14.82 52.46
N THR A 843 14.27 -15.56 51.66
CA THR A 843 14.47 -17.01 51.85
C THR A 843 15.13 -17.37 53.18
N ILE A 844 15.71 -16.42 53.90
CA ILE A 844 16.19 -16.63 55.28
C ILE A 844 15.01 -16.85 56.24
N SER A 845 13.93 -16.08 56.08
CA SER A 845 12.70 -16.22 56.89
C SER A 845 11.64 -17.12 56.24
N GLN A 846 11.73 -17.34 54.93
CA GLN A 846 10.81 -18.16 54.12
C GLN A 846 11.61 -19.24 53.37
N PRO A 847 12.12 -20.25 54.08
CA PRO A 847 13.14 -21.15 53.54
C PRO A 847 12.65 -22.04 52.39
N TRP A 848 11.33 -22.24 52.25
CA TRP A 848 10.74 -23.11 51.21
C TRP A 848 9.85 -22.34 50.21
N MET A 849 10.07 -21.04 50.07
CA MET A 849 9.35 -20.16 49.13
C MET A 849 9.28 -20.72 47.69
N VAL A 850 10.34 -21.35 47.15
CA VAL A 850 10.29 -21.93 45.79
C VAL A 850 9.32 -23.10 45.72
N LEU A 851 9.23 -23.91 46.78
CA LEU A 851 8.25 -24.98 46.84
C LEU A 851 6.83 -24.42 46.99
N HIS A 852 6.65 -23.31 47.71
CA HIS A 852 5.36 -22.62 47.83
C HIS A 852 4.75 -22.29 46.46
N GLU A 853 5.50 -21.58 45.63
CA GLU A 853 5.01 -21.16 44.31
C GLU A 853 4.86 -22.34 43.35
N LEU A 854 5.72 -23.35 43.49
CA LEU A 854 5.56 -24.61 42.76
C LEU A 854 4.33 -25.41 43.24
N ALA A 855 3.93 -25.29 44.51
CA ALA A 855 2.71 -25.91 45.02
C ALA A 855 1.46 -25.26 44.40
N HIS A 856 1.44 -23.94 44.22
CA HIS A 856 0.39 -23.25 43.44
C HIS A 856 0.28 -23.81 42.02
N SER A 857 1.42 -24.03 41.37
CA SER A 857 1.45 -24.64 40.02
C SER A 857 0.93 -26.08 40.02
N TYR A 858 1.24 -26.88 41.03
CA TYR A 858 0.77 -28.25 41.17
C TYR A 858 -0.73 -28.31 41.43
N HIS A 859 -1.23 -27.42 42.30
CA HIS A 859 -2.65 -27.28 42.57
C HIS A 859 -3.42 -26.96 41.28
N GLN A 860 -2.98 -25.98 40.48
CA GLN A 860 -3.67 -25.65 39.24
C GLN A 860 -3.53 -26.74 38.16
N CYS A 861 -2.31 -27.19 37.90
CA CYS A 861 -2.00 -27.98 36.70
C CYS A 861 -2.23 -29.48 36.88
N VAL A 862 -2.21 -29.98 38.13
CA VAL A 862 -2.33 -31.43 38.42
C VAL A 862 -3.60 -31.73 39.19
N LEU A 863 -3.94 -30.93 40.21
CA LEU A 863 -5.11 -31.21 41.06
C LEU A 863 -6.40 -30.57 40.53
N GLY A 864 -6.30 -29.40 39.90
CA GLY A 864 -7.43 -28.51 39.61
C GLY A 864 -7.85 -27.68 40.82
N TYR A 865 -8.12 -26.38 40.63
CA TYR A 865 -8.59 -25.49 41.72
C TYR A 865 -9.99 -25.88 42.25
N ASP A 866 -10.70 -26.75 41.55
CA ASP A 866 -12.00 -27.32 41.95
C ASP A 866 -11.87 -28.60 42.79
N ASN A 867 -10.66 -28.94 43.27
CA ASN A 867 -10.43 -30.13 44.10
C ASN A 867 -11.30 -30.11 45.36
N THR A 868 -12.27 -31.02 45.43
CA THR A 868 -13.30 -31.02 46.48
C THR A 868 -12.77 -31.40 47.84
N GLU A 869 -11.80 -32.31 47.93
CA GLU A 869 -11.20 -32.75 49.20
C GLU A 869 -10.40 -31.59 49.85
N LEU A 870 -9.62 -30.87 49.05
CA LEU A 870 -8.83 -29.72 49.53
C LEU A 870 -9.74 -28.55 49.95
N ASN A 871 -10.77 -28.25 49.15
CA ASN A 871 -11.76 -27.23 49.47
C ASN A 871 -12.51 -27.53 50.78
N LEU A 872 -12.83 -28.81 51.04
CA LEU A 872 -13.45 -29.23 52.30
C LEU A 872 -12.49 -29.12 53.48
N ALA A 873 -11.23 -29.53 53.31
CA ALA A 873 -10.20 -29.40 54.35
C ALA A 873 -9.97 -27.93 54.74
N TYR A 874 -9.87 -27.03 53.76
CA TYR A 874 -9.73 -25.58 53.99
C TYR A 874 -10.94 -25.01 54.76
N LYS A 875 -12.17 -25.34 54.34
CA LYS A 875 -13.39 -24.89 55.03
C LYS A 875 -13.47 -25.40 56.46
N ASP A 876 -13.03 -26.63 56.72
CA ASP A 876 -12.94 -27.17 58.07
C ASP A 876 -11.89 -26.42 58.91
N ALA A 877 -10.72 -26.13 58.35
CA ALA A 877 -9.67 -25.35 59.01
C ALA A 877 -10.14 -23.93 59.39
N LEU A 878 -10.89 -23.25 58.51
CA LEU A 878 -11.54 -21.97 58.79
C LEU A 878 -12.56 -22.08 59.93
N LYS A 879 -13.47 -23.05 59.84
CA LYS A 879 -14.53 -23.25 60.83
C LYS A 879 -13.96 -23.51 62.23
N ASN A 880 -12.89 -24.30 62.31
CA ASN A 880 -12.24 -24.67 63.56
C ASN A 880 -11.18 -23.66 64.02
N LYS A 881 -10.98 -22.55 63.27
CA LYS A 881 -10.01 -21.48 63.59
C LYS A 881 -8.58 -21.98 63.84
N LYS A 882 -8.21 -23.12 63.23
CA LYS A 882 -6.91 -23.79 63.46
C LYS A 882 -5.71 -22.86 63.19
N TYR A 883 -5.87 -21.91 62.28
CA TYR A 883 -4.81 -21.04 61.79
C TYR A 883 -5.05 -19.55 62.10
N GLU A 884 -6.04 -19.22 62.93
CA GLU A 884 -6.44 -17.83 63.20
C GLU A 884 -5.39 -17.06 64.02
N SER A 885 -4.62 -17.77 64.85
CA SER A 885 -3.48 -17.24 65.59
C SER A 885 -2.44 -18.34 65.82
N VAL A 886 -1.40 -18.35 65.00
CA VAL A 886 -0.30 -19.32 65.05
C VAL A 886 1.03 -18.57 65.16
N LEU A 887 2.05 -19.22 65.71
CA LEU A 887 3.39 -18.63 65.76
C LEU A 887 3.91 -18.39 64.34
N HIS A 888 4.49 -17.24 64.11
CA HIS A 888 5.31 -16.96 62.92
C HIS A 888 6.79 -17.10 63.28
N ILE A 889 7.67 -17.31 62.30
CA ILE A 889 9.11 -17.59 62.49
C ILE A 889 9.86 -16.50 63.29
N ASN A 890 9.29 -15.29 63.37
CA ASN A 890 9.80 -14.21 64.24
C ASN A 890 9.40 -14.33 65.72
N GLY A 891 8.76 -15.44 66.11
CA GLY A 891 8.34 -15.75 67.48
C GLY A 891 7.05 -15.07 67.94
N ARG A 892 6.32 -14.36 67.06
CA ARG A 892 5.07 -13.67 67.42
C ARG A 892 3.84 -14.36 66.82
N PRO A 893 2.74 -14.53 67.57
CA PRO A 893 1.49 -15.03 67.01
C PRO A 893 0.90 -14.09 65.96
N ARG A 894 0.42 -14.65 64.84
CA ARG A 894 -0.29 -13.94 63.75
C ARG A 894 -1.31 -14.87 63.10
N ARG A 895 -2.28 -14.30 62.39
CA ARG A 895 -3.16 -15.08 61.51
C ARG A 895 -2.33 -15.66 60.37
N ALA A 896 -2.43 -16.97 60.14
CA ALA A 896 -1.61 -17.64 59.13
C ALA A 896 -2.00 -17.21 57.72
N TYR A 897 -1.01 -17.12 56.84
CA TYR A 897 -1.22 -16.80 55.42
C TYR A 897 -2.12 -17.84 54.72
N ALA A 898 -2.03 -19.10 55.18
CA ALA A 898 -2.87 -20.22 54.80
C ALA A 898 -4.39 -19.95 54.86
N LEU A 899 -4.87 -18.93 55.60
CA LEU A 899 -6.29 -18.61 55.67
C LEU A 899 -6.81 -17.69 54.57
N ASN A 900 -5.96 -17.20 53.66
CA ASN A 900 -6.38 -16.28 52.61
C ASN A 900 -7.30 -16.95 51.56
N ASN A 901 -6.94 -18.15 51.13
CA ASN A 901 -7.73 -19.01 50.25
C ASN A 901 -7.21 -20.46 50.35
N ASP A 902 -7.89 -21.39 49.66
CA ASP A 902 -7.54 -22.81 49.60
C ASP A 902 -6.19 -23.08 48.91
N GLN A 903 -5.75 -22.19 48.02
CA GLN A 903 -4.46 -22.29 47.33
C GLN A 903 -3.31 -21.98 48.29
N GLU A 904 -3.39 -20.89 49.05
CA GLU A 904 -2.41 -20.56 50.11
C GLU A 904 -2.41 -21.62 51.21
N TYR A 905 -3.59 -22.13 51.58
CA TYR A 905 -3.69 -23.23 52.53
C TYR A 905 -2.91 -24.48 52.09
N PHE A 906 -3.01 -24.83 50.81
CA PHE A 906 -2.28 -25.95 50.23
C PHE A 906 -0.76 -25.69 50.15
N ALA A 907 -0.35 -24.49 49.72
CA ALA A 907 1.05 -24.14 49.56
C ALA A 907 1.79 -24.10 50.90
N GLU A 908 1.23 -23.40 51.90
CA GLU A 908 1.78 -23.29 53.26
C GLU A 908 1.90 -24.66 53.95
N ALA A 909 0.84 -25.48 53.87
CA ALA A 909 0.87 -26.81 54.44
C ALA A 909 1.86 -27.73 53.71
N THR A 910 2.08 -27.53 52.40
CA THR A 910 3.09 -28.25 51.62
C THR A 910 4.51 -27.90 52.07
N GLU A 911 4.79 -26.63 52.40
CA GLU A 911 6.07 -26.21 52.97
C GLU A 911 6.36 -26.94 54.28
N ALA A 912 5.40 -26.94 55.22
CA ALA A 912 5.54 -27.65 56.49
C ALA A 912 5.73 -29.16 56.28
N PHE A 913 5.02 -29.74 55.30
CA PHE A 913 5.03 -31.17 55.05
C PHE A 913 6.36 -31.69 54.48
N PHE A 914 6.99 -30.97 53.54
CA PHE A 914 8.25 -31.41 52.93
C PHE A 914 9.50 -30.74 53.52
N GLY A 915 9.32 -29.63 54.23
CA GLY A 915 10.39 -28.72 54.58
C GLY A 915 10.15 -27.97 55.88
N THR A 916 10.23 -26.65 55.81
CA THR A 916 10.04 -25.75 56.94
C THR A 916 9.21 -24.55 56.51
N ASN A 917 8.04 -24.37 57.12
CA ASN A 917 7.18 -23.22 56.88
C ASN A 917 7.60 -22.02 57.72
N ASP A 918 7.16 -20.81 57.37
CA ASP A 918 7.37 -19.59 58.18
C ASP A 918 6.22 -19.31 59.16
N PHE A 919 5.07 -19.98 59.01
CA PHE A 919 3.99 -20.06 60.00
C PHE A 919 3.90 -21.46 60.62
N TYR A 920 3.60 -21.53 61.91
CA TYR A 920 3.28 -22.79 62.58
C TYR A 920 2.00 -23.39 61.96
N PRO A 921 1.97 -24.69 61.63
CA PRO A 921 3.02 -25.70 61.87
C PRO A 921 4.28 -25.50 61.01
N PHE A 922 5.46 -25.45 61.65
CA PHE A 922 6.71 -25.17 60.95
C PHE A 922 7.22 -26.41 60.24
N VAL A 923 7.01 -27.60 60.79
CA VAL A 923 7.54 -28.85 60.25
C VAL A 923 6.49 -29.97 60.21
N ARG A 924 6.80 -31.03 59.48
CA ARG A 924 5.87 -32.13 59.17
C ARG A 924 5.22 -32.77 60.40
N SER A 925 5.98 -32.97 61.47
CA SER A 925 5.47 -33.57 62.71
C SER A 925 4.48 -32.67 63.43
N GLU A 926 4.68 -31.36 63.37
CA GLU A 926 3.76 -30.37 63.93
C GLU A 926 2.49 -30.30 63.07
N LEU A 927 2.61 -30.36 61.74
CA LEU A 927 1.46 -30.40 60.84
C LEU A 927 0.58 -31.61 61.12
N GLN A 928 1.19 -32.77 61.36
CA GLN A 928 0.46 -33.98 61.71
C GLN A 928 -0.34 -33.85 63.01
N GLN A 929 0.16 -33.10 63.99
CA GLN A 929 -0.51 -32.88 65.28
C GLN A 929 -1.58 -31.80 65.19
N HIS A 930 -1.26 -30.69 64.52
CA HIS A 930 -2.11 -29.51 64.46
C HIS A 930 -3.24 -29.64 63.45
N ASP A 931 -2.96 -30.25 62.30
CA ASP A 931 -3.95 -30.51 61.25
C ASP A 931 -3.78 -31.91 60.62
N PRO A 932 -4.17 -32.97 61.35
CA PRO A 932 -4.00 -34.35 60.90
C PRO A 932 -4.76 -34.66 59.61
N ASN A 933 -5.90 -33.98 59.36
CA ASN A 933 -6.68 -34.15 58.14
C ASN A 933 -5.90 -33.64 56.92
N MET A 934 -5.32 -32.44 57.03
CA MET A 934 -4.49 -31.88 55.96
C MET A 934 -3.21 -32.69 55.74
N TYR A 935 -2.60 -33.17 56.82
CA TYR A 935 -1.45 -34.07 56.75
C TYR A 935 -1.75 -35.34 55.93
N GLN A 936 -2.85 -36.03 56.22
CA GLN A 936 -3.26 -37.23 55.49
C GLN A 936 -3.62 -36.91 54.03
N LEU A 937 -4.29 -35.78 53.80
CA LEU A 937 -4.62 -35.33 52.47
C LEU A 937 -3.35 -35.05 51.65
N LEU A 938 -2.34 -34.40 52.23
CA LEU A 938 -1.05 -34.15 51.55
C LEU A 938 -0.30 -35.45 51.23
N GLN A 939 -0.35 -36.48 52.10
CA GLN A 939 0.22 -37.79 51.76
C GLN A 939 -0.41 -38.36 50.48
N LYS A 940 -1.74 -38.26 50.38
CA LYS A 940 -2.49 -38.72 49.21
C LYS A 940 -2.18 -37.87 47.97
N LEU A 941 -2.32 -36.55 48.06
CA LEU A 941 -2.19 -35.63 46.93
C LEU A 941 -0.76 -35.63 46.36
N TRP A 942 0.25 -35.64 47.22
CA TRP A 942 1.65 -35.71 46.81
C TRP A 942 2.16 -37.15 46.59
N LYS A 943 1.30 -38.17 46.71
CA LYS A 943 1.65 -39.59 46.50
C LYS A 943 2.82 -40.06 47.37
N VAL A 944 2.86 -39.61 48.62
CA VAL A 944 3.88 -39.95 49.60
C VAL A 944 3.45 -41.23 50.31
N LYS A 945 4.28 -42.28 50.17
CA LYS A 945 4.00 -43.61 50.75
C LYS A 945 4.26 -43.66 52.24
#